data_AF-A0A9Q0MKM7-F1
#
_entry.id   AF-A0A9Q0MKM7-F1
#
_cell.length_a   1.000
_cell.length_b   1.000
_cell.length_c   1.000
_cell.angle_alpha   90.00
_cell.angle_beta   90.00
_cell.angle_gamma   90.00
#
_symmetry.space_group_name_H-M   'P 1'
#
loop_
_entity.id
_entity.type
_entity.pdbx_description
1 polymer ?
#
loop_
_entity_poly.entity_id
_entity_poly.type
_entity_poly.pdbx_seq_one_letter_code
_entity_poly.pdbx_strand_id
1 'polypeptide(L)'
;MKSFRGAQKNMRNGEKLSKVDNFRDIVIIFEAVQTAPKMIRNATKWLTGPNLNGCRMLRNRLISTSSASTQKHKESKVPYNMRDSFRYSPEEGYVRTSSYNDVMLQNLTIDQYVWNDLNQFQDKCAIKCGETGRQYTYAQLRDHSLALAVRLQTQFGLKQGDVLAICLPNIPEFAIVALGTLEAGIIATTVNPIYTADEICKQLLDSGAKMIFGIPEIHSILQKAVAQTKKPIKIVTIKTSGNQTLPADAINFYELITNGNVDFSDLIKYDTSSNDTALLPYSSGTTGMSKGVMLTHENIVINCEQFHVPLPDTPLIPETTFDFQAVCPGVLPFFHIYGFTVCLMSKLKLRTKIISLPKFSPETFMKALVSEKGSILHLVPPIILFLGGHPSVTSKQLQNVQVVVSGAAPIGNLDAERLIQKSPQIEFLQGYGLTETSPALLMNVKGSTNFASCGGPVPQTEIKIVDINDPTFKGLGPNENGEVLARGPQIMKGYLNNKKATDETLLADNWMRTGDLGHYDEDGFFYVTDRLKELIKVKGFQVPPAELEEILRDHPKVVDAAVIGIPSTKHGELPHGYVVQKAGVQVTEKELQDYVAERVTAYKHLEGGITFVSQIPKNATGKILRRQLKEEYAKPKLDLKMIRQISKAVGPQLKRASFRSKSSTTLPSLSSFRTHTPEDGFVLSSIYEPISMPDLTVDQYVWKNISKWQNKVAIACGVTGRKYTYSKLRDHSAAMAVRLQKNFNLKRGDVVGICLPNVPEYPIALLGAAEAGLVTTTINPIYTPAEISRQLISSKPKLIFTLPSIYGNVQAAMEIARQDFKIVTLKTSKSESTPNGAVDFTELMSTKDVDFNSLDRHPLDIEDTFVLPYSSGTTGLPKGVMLSHLNITSNCEMLDSKLPDRRLMLPTTNDFQDVLPSVLPFFHIYGLVVSLISKLALGCKVVSLPKFDPDGFLTTLAEHKATYLNLVPPIVLFLANNDKATKRHLENVRTIMCGAAPLGASDIERFQQKAPHTEFMQGYGMTESSPLTLIAPKGCTNYASVGFVVSSGEAKIAKVDDPNFIGCDIDETGELLIRGCQVMKGYLNNPEATNETIVKGNWLRTGDLASYDSDGMFYIRDRLKELIKVKSFQVPPAELEEVLREHPNIDEAAVIGIPHELYGEVPRAFVVRKKATSVSEKELHEFVNERLSEYKRLRGGIQFVDSVPKNSTGKLLRRQLKELYC
;
A
#
# COMPACT_ATOMS: atom_id res chain seq x y z
N MET A 1 68.24 -24.68 -34.39
CA MET A 1 68.48 -23.88 -35.63
C MET A 1 68.67 -24.72 -36.90
N LYS A 2 69.47 -25.81 -36.91
CA LYS A 2 69.61 -26.65 -38.13
C LYS A 2 68.34 -27.47 -38.47
N SER A 3 67.57 -27.94 -37.48
CA SER A 3 66.26 -28.58 -37.72
C SER A 3 65.21 -27.62 -38.30
N PHE A 4 65.19 -26.38 -37.82
CA PHE A 4 64.28 -25.33 -38.27
C PHE A 4 64.51 -24.90 -39.73
N ARG A 5 65.77 -24.83 -40.17
CA ARG A 5 66.12 -24.57 -41.57
C ARG A 5 65.80 -25.74 -42.51
N GLY A 6 65.84 -26.98 -42.01
CA GLY A 6 65.40 -28.17 -42.76
C GLY A 6 63.90 -28.19 -43.02
N ALA A 7 63.09 -27.89 -41.99
CA ALA A 7 61.63 -27.82 -42.10
C ALA A 7 61.15 -26.69 -43.02
N GLN A 8 61.81 -25.53 -43.00
CA GLN A 8 61.52 -24.42 -43.93
C GLN A 8 61.81 -24.74 -45.41
N LYS A 9 62.83 -25.57 -45.69
CA LYS A 9 63.19 -25.96 -47.06
C LYS A 9 62.21 -27.00 -47.63
N ASN A 10 61.74 -27.92 -46.80
CA ASN A 10 60.75 -28.94 -47.21
C ASN A 10 59.35 -28.36 -47.44
N MET A 11 58.93 -27.37 -46.64
CA MET A 11 57.64 -26.67 -46.85
C MET A 11 57.62 -25.76 -48.08
N ARG A 12 58.76 -25.20 -48.51
CA ARG A 12 58.84 -24.37 -49.71
C ARG A 12 58.74 -25.15 -51.02
N ASN A 13 59.07 -26.44 -51.01
CA ASN A 13 59.06 -27.29 -52.20
C ASN A 13 57.82 -28.19 -52.32
N GLY A 14 56.83 -28.05 -51.44
CA GLY A 14 55.53 -28.71 -51.59
C GLY A 14 55.49 -30.20 -51.24
N GLU A 15 56.50 -30.74 -50.55
CA GLU A 15 56.47 -32.14 -50.09
C GLU A 15 55.73 -32.27 -48.76
N LYS A 16 54.82 -33.26 -48.66
CA LYS A 16 54.08 -33.58 -47.43
C LYS A 16 55.02 -34.14 -46.37
N LEU A 17 55.16 -33.43 -45.24
CA LEU A 17 55.78 -33.96 -44.03
C LEU A 17 54.87 -35.02 -43.40
N SER A 18 55.07 -36.29 -43.74
CA SER A 18 54.54 -37.42 -43.00
C SER A 18 55.51 -37.81 -41.88
N LYS A 19 55.01 -37.78 -40.63
CA LYS A 19 55.64 -38.20 -39.36
C LYS A 19 56.54 -37.18 -38.66
N VAL A 20 56.02 -36.60 -37.57
CA VAL A 20 56.81 -36.13 -36.41
C VAL A 20 56.03 -36.51 -35.14
N ASP A 21 56.50 -37.56 -34.48
CA ASP A 21 55.98 -38.11 -33.22
C ASP A 21 56.86 -37.62 -32.07
N ASN A 22 56.62 -36.41 -31.54
CA ASN A 22 56.85 -36.09 -30.12
C ASN A 22 56.48 -34.64 -29.75
N PHE A 23 55.90 -34.50 -28.56
CA PHE A 23 55.25 -33.29 -28.04
C PHE A 23 56.20 -32.08 -27.84
N ARG A 24 57.53 -32.28 -27.84
CA ARG A 24 58.52 -31.20 -27.64
C ARG A 24 58.80 -30.35 -28.89
N ASP A 25 58.67 -30.91 -30.09
CA ASP A 25 58.91 -30.14 -31.33
C ASP A 25 57.70 -29.25 -31.70
N ILE A 26 56.50 -29.62 -31.22
CA ILE A 26 55.27 -28.81 -31.37
C ILE A 26 55.35 -27.54 -30.52
N VAL A 27 55.98 -27.60 -29.34
CA VAL A 27 56.14 -26.44 -28.45
C VAL A 27 57.07 -25.37 -29.06
N ILE A 28 58.13 -25.79 -29.76
CA ILE A 28 59.07 -24.85 -30.40
C ILE A 28 58.45 -24.17 -31.64
N ILE A 29 57.54 -24.83 -32.35
CA ILE A 29 56.79 -24.22 -33.46
C ILE A 29 55.73 -23.24 -32.93
N PHE A 30 55.11 -23.53 -31.78
CA PHE A 30 54.10 -22.67 -31.16
C PHE A 30 54.68 -21.34 -30.66
N GLU A 31 55.89 -21.34 -30.10
CA GLU A 31 56.56 -20.11 -29.65
C GLU A 31 57.06 -19.23 -30.81
N ALA A 32 57.44 -19.82 -31.95
CA ALA A 32 57.91 -19.05 -33.12
C ALA A 32 56.78 -18.33 -33.87
N VAL A 33 55.52 -18.81 -33.77
CA VAL A 33 54.37 -18.21 -34.47
C VAL A 33 53.77 -17.03 -33.68
N GLN A 34 53.98 -16.95 -32.37
CA GLN A 34 53.47 -15.83 -31.56
C GLN A 34 54.22 -14.50 -31.74
N THR A 35 55.36 -14.47 -32.42
CA THR A 35 56.23 -13.27 -32.48
C THR A 35 56.31 -12.58 -33.85
N ALA A 36 55.55 -13.00 -34.87
CA ALA A 36 55.65 -12.40 -36.22
C ALA A 36 54.28 -12.07 -36.90
N PRO A 37 53.78 -10.83 -36.78
CA PRO A 37 52.46 -10.41 -37.31
C PRO A 37 52.30 -10.46 -38.85
N LYS A 38 53.41 -10.51 -39.61
CA LYS A 38 53.39 -10.44 -41.08
C LYS A 38 53.01 -11.77 -41.79
N MET A 39 53.12 -12.93 -41.12
CA MET A 39 52.79 -14.22 -41.77
C MET A 39 51.30 -14.57 -41.77
N ILE A 40 50.54 -14.10 -40.78
CA ILE A 40 49.10 -14.41 -40.64
C ILE A 40 48.28 -13.81 -41.79
N ARG A 41 48.67 -12.63 -42.30
CA ARG A 41 47.97 -11.93 -43.40
C ARG A 41 48.03 -12.66 -44.75
N ASN A 42 49.06 -13.46 -45.00
CA ASN A 42 49.20 -14.20 -46.26
C ASN A 42 48.49 -15.56 -46.24
N ALA A 43 48.31 -16.19 -45.07
CA ALA A 43 47.55 -17.44 -44.94
C ALA A 43 46.04 -17.23 -45.14
N THR A 44 45.50 -16.07 -44.71
CA THR A 44 44.07 -15.75 -44.85
C THR A 44 43.66 -15.45 -46.30
N LYS A 45 44.59 -14.93 -47.12
CA LYS A 45 44.37 -14.71 -48.56
C LYS A 45 44.33 -16.02 -49.36
N TRP A 46 44.98 -17.08 -48.89
CA TRP A 46 45.00 -18.37 -49.58
C TRP A 46 43.71 -19.19 -49.34
N LEU A 47 43.02 -18.95 -48.23
CA LEU A 47 41.81 -19.69 -47.80
C LEU A 47 40.47 -19.07 -48.25
N THR A 48 40.49 -17.99 -49.04
CA THR A 48 39.30 -17.21 -49.43
C THR A 48 39.04 -17.17 -50.94
N GLY A 49 39.69 -18.04 -51.72
CA GLY A 49 39.46 -18.15 -53.17
C GLY A 49 38.14 -18.84 -53.55
N PRO A 50 37.59 -18.59 -54.77
CA PRO A 50 36.18 -18.84 -55.09
C PRO A 50 35.77 -20.31 -55.32
N ASN A 51 36.70 -21.26 -55.27
CA ASN A 51 36.43 -22.65 -55.60
C ASN A 51 36.84 -23.56 -54.45
N LEU A 52 35.88 -23.94 -53.60
CA LEU A 52 35.91 -25.16 -52.77
C LEU A 52 34.53 -25.36 -52.09
N ASN A 53 33.61 -25.97 -52.83
CA ASN A 53 32.41 -26.60 -52.27
C ASN A 53 32.80 -27.94 -51.66
N GLY A 54 32.98 -27.99 -50.34
CA GLY A 54 33.18 -29.24 -49.61
C GLY A 54 33.99 -29.05 -48.33
N CYS A 55 33.33 -29.30 -47.19
CA CYS A 55 33.85 -29.37 -45.82
C CYS A 55 33.58 -28.15 -44.91
N ARG A 56 32.29 -27.98 -44.59
CA ARG A 56 31.73 -27.07 -43.58
C ARG A 56 32.23 -27.33 -42.14
N MET A 57 32.88 -28.47 -41.87
CA MET A 57 33.32 -28.88 -40.53
C MET A 57 34.70 -28.33 -40.08
N LEU A 58 35.62 -28.01 -41.00
CA LEU A 58 36.96 -27.50 -40.65
C LEU A 58 36.97 -25.99 -40.34
N ARG A 59 36.01 -25.23 -40.90
CA ARG A 59 35.87 -23.79 -40.66
C ARG A 59 35.46 -23.48 -39.21
N ASN A 60 34.69 -24.38 -38.58
CA ASN A 60 34.16 -24.17 -37.23
C ASN A 60 35.17 -24.49 -36.10
N ARG A 61 36.24 -25.25 -36.39
CA ARG A 61 37.24 -25.63 -35.37
C ARG A 61 38.44 -24.68 -35.26
N LEU A 62 38.67 -23.81 -36.25
CA LEU A 62 39.77 -22.82 -36.22
C LEU A 62 39.35 -21.47 -35.59
N ILE A 63 38.05 -21.21 -35.45
CA ILE A 63 37.54 -19.99 -34.82
C ILE A 63 37.52 -20.12 -33.28
N SER A 64 37.54 -21.33 -32.73
CA SER A 64 37.35 -21.58 -31.29
C SER A 64 38.62 -21.54 -30.42
N THR A 65 39.81 -21.21 -30.94
CA THR A 65 41.07 -21.24 -30.17
C THR A 65 41.87 -19.93 -30.11
N SER A 66 41.30 -18.79 -30.55
CA SER A 66 42.03 -17.50 -30.53
C SER A 66 41.62 -16.49 -29.44
N SER A 67 40.85 -16.88 -28.42
CA SER A 67 40.44 -15.98 -27.34
C SER A 67 40.81 -16.49 -25.94
N ALA A 68 42.10 -16.42 -25.61
CA ALA A 68 42.56 -16.40 -24.22
C ALA A 68 43.77 -15.46 -24.09
N SER A 69 43.63 -14.47 -23.20
CA SER A 69 44.65 -13.51 -22.72
C SER A 69 45.13 -12.39 -23.67
N THR A 70 44.48 -11.23 -23.57
CA THR A 70 45.08 -9.93 -23.14
C THR A 70 44.01 -8.84 -23.28
N GLN A 71 43.58 -8.30 -22.13
CA GLN A 71 42.74 -7.10 -22.07
C GLN A 71 43.54 -5.90 -22.62
N LYS A 72 43.24 -5.52 -23.86
CA LYS A 72 43.30 -4.13 -24.30
C LYS A 72 41.92 -3.79 -24.86
N HIS A 73 41.34 -2.71 -24.35
CA HIS A 73 40.04 -2.17 -24.75
C HIS A 73 39.87 -2.21 -26.28
N LYS A 74 38.96 -3.06 -26.76
CA LYS A 74 38.44 -3.01 -28.13
C LYS A 74 37.26 -2.06 -28.12
N GLU A 75 37.36 -0.97 -28.87
CA GLU A 75 36.21 -0.18 -29.31
C GLU A 75 35.16 -1.12 -29.93
N SER A 76 33.91 -0.97 -29.51
CA SER A 76 32.77 -1.74 -29.98
C SER A 76 32.53 -1.45 -31.47
N LYS A 77 32.82 -2.41 -32.34
CA LYS A 77 32.31 -2.40 -33.72
C LYS A 77 30.84 -2.84 -33.73
N VAL A 78 29.95 -1.93 -33.34
CA VAL A 78 28.53 -2.06 -33.70
C VAL A 78 28.45 -1.84 -35.22
N PRO A 79 27.87 -2.75 -36.02
CA PRO A 79 27.85 -2.63 -37.49
C PRO A 79 26.94 -1.50 -38.01
N TYR A 80 26.30 -0.74 -37.11
CA TYR A 80 25.31 0.25 -37.43
C TYR A 80 25.71 1.59 -36.79
N ASN A 81 26.07 2.57 -37.62
CA ASN A 81 26.35 3.92 -37.15
C ASN A 81 25.03 4.62 -36.86
N MET A 82 24.56 4.53 -35.62
CA MET A 82 23.42 5.31 -35.16
C MET A 82 23.76 6.82 -35.05
N ARG A 83 24.84 7.36 -35.62
CA ARG A 83 25.03 8.82 -35.72
C ARG A 83 24.28 9.49 -36.86
N ASP A 84 23.96 8.75 -37.93
CA ASP A 84 23.51 9.35 -39.18
C ASP A 84 21.99 9.67 -39.25
N SER A 85 21.19 9.35 -38.22
CA SER A 85 19.73 9.61 -38.19
C SER A 85 19.28 10.71 -37.22
N PHE A 86 20.16 11.70 -37.00
CA PHE A 86 19.80 12.97 -36.36
C PHE A 86 19.46 14.05 -37.39
N ARG A 87 18.32 14.72 -37.21
CA ARG A 87 18.00 15.96 -37.91
C ARG A 87 17.90 17.10 -36.91
N TYR A 88 18.46 18.26 -37.25
CA TYR A 88 18.26 19.50 -36.49
C TYR A 88 17.43 20.47 -37.33
N SER A 89 16.42 21.10 -36.73
CA SER A 89 15.79 22.29 -37.29
C SER A 89 15.64 23.41 -36.26
N PRO A 90 15.64 24.70 -36.67
CA PRO A 90 15.39 25.81 -35.76
C PRO A 90 14.06 25.71 -35.01
N GLU A 91 13.05 25.07 -35.60
CA GLU A 91 11.71 24.91 -35.06
C GLU A 91 11.61 23.75 -34.05
N GLU A 92 12.12 22.56 -34.40
CA GLU A 92 11.94 21.34 -33.60
C GLU A 92 13.18 20.96 -32.76
N GLY A 93 14.34 21.59 -32.97
CA GLY A 93 15.61 21.21 -32.37
C GLY A 93 16.15 19.89 -32.93
N TYR A 94 16.89 19.14 -32.12
CA TYR A 94 17.38 17.80 -32.48
C TYR A 94 16.27 16.74 -32.39
N VAL A 95 15.96 16.12 -33.52
CA VAL A 95 15.03 15.00 -33.62
C VAL A 95 15.79 13.78 -34.11
N ARG A 96 15.56 12.66 -33.42
CA ARG A 96 16.04 11.36 -33.85
C ARG A 96 14.96 10.66 -34.65
N THR A 97 15.30 10.21 -35.85
CA THR A 97 14.45 9.28 -36.61
C THR A 97 14.97 7.86 -36.45
N SER A 98 14.06 6.90 -36.63
CA SER A 98 14.45 5.50 -36.71
C SER A 98 15.55 5.31 -37.75
N SER A 99 16.49 4.44 -37.40
CA SER A 99 17.60 4.06 -38.25
C SER A 99 17.30 2.71 -38.95
N TYR A 100 16.21 2.06 -38.56
CA TYR A 100 15.70 0.89 -39.26
C TYR A 100 15.03 1.30 -40.57
N ASN A 101 14.99 0.37 -41.53
CA ASN A 101 14.17 0.56 -42.72
C ASN A 101 12.71 0.74 -42.31
N ASP A 102 12.01 1.64 -42.99
CA ASP A 102 10.59 1.83 -42.80
C ASP A 102 9.83 0.51 -43.05
N VAL A 103 8.88 0.25 -42.17
CA VAL A 103 7.93 -0.83 -42.35
C VAL A 103 6.81 -0.38 -43.26
N MET A 104 6.30 -1.31 -44.06
CA MET A 104 5.13 -1.04 -44.87
C MET A 104 3.92 -0.93 -43.96
N LEU A 105 3.25 0.23 -43.97
CA LEU A 105 1.93 0.39 -43.36
C LEU A 105 0.94 -0.50 -44.09
N GLN A 106 0.59 -1.62 -43.46
CA GLN A 106 -0.43 -2.53 -43.96
C GLN A 106 -1.78 -1.94 -43.53
N ASN A 107 -2.52 -1.36 -44.49
CA ASN A 107 -3.89 -0.87 -44.29
C ASN A 107 -4.85 -2.07 -44.10
N LEU A 108 -4.65 -2.80 -43.00
CA LEU A 108 -5.34 -4.03 -42.63
C LEU A 108 -5.88 -3.90 -41.22
N THR A 109 -7.01 -4.55 -40.95
CA THR A 109 -7.44 -4.82 -39.58
C THR A 109 -6.53 -5.88 -38.94
N ILE A 110 -6.57 -6.00 -37.61
CA ILE A 110 -5.69 -6.90 -36.85
C ILE A 110 -5.95 -8.36 -37.21
N ASP A 111 -7.22 -8.74 -37.38
CA ASP A 111 -7.64 -10.07 -37.82
C ASP A 111 -7.15 -10.37 -39.24
N GLN A 112 -7.34 -9.45 -40.19
CA GLN A 112 -6.80 -9.58 -41.54
C GLN A 112 -5.29 -9.74 -41.53
N TYR A 113 -4.59 -8.95 -40.71
CA TYR A 113 -3.15 -9.03 -40.53
C TYR A 113 -2.71 -10.42 -40.04
N VAL A 114 -3.33 -10.91 -38.96
CA VAL A 114 -3.03 -12.23 -38.38
C VAL A 114 -3.32 -13.36 -39.36
N TRP A 115 -4.45 -13.31 -40.07
CA TRP A 115 -4.87 -14.37 -41.00
C TRP A 115 -4.25 -14.28 -42.40
N ASN A 116 -3.62 -13.15 -42.74
CA ASN A 116 -2.95 -13.00 -44.02
C ASN A 116 -1.84 -14.06 -44.19
N ASP A 117 -1.81 -14.75 -45.33
CA ASP A 117 -0.92 -15.87 -45.66
C ASP A 117 -1.06 -17.11 -44.76
N LEU A 118 -2.27 -17.40 -44.23
CA LEU A 118 -2.45 -18.54 -43.34
C LEU A 118 -2.31 -19.92 -44.02
N ASN A 119 -2.65 -20.02 -45.31
CA ASN A 119 -2.86 -21.29 -46.02
C ASN A 119 -1.70 -22.31 -45.89
N GLN A 120 -0.46 -21.85 -45.72
CA GLN A 120 0.70 -22.72 -45.62
C GLN A 120 0.86 -23.41 -44.25
N PHE A 121 0.27 -22.86 -43.17
CA PHE A 121 0.53 -23.27 -41.80
C PHE A 121 -0.74 -23.59 -40.98
N GLN A 122 -1.86 -23.84 -41.67
CA GLN A 122 -3.17 -24.11 -41.09
C GLN A 122 -3.17 -25.24 -40.04
N ASP A 123 -2.38 -26.30 -40.28
CA ASP A 123 -2.30 -27.46 -39.39
C ASP A 123 -1.35 -27.31 -38.20
N LYS A 124 -0.55 -26.23 -38.18
CA LYS A 124 0.38 -25.98 -37.06
C LYS A 124 -0.40 -25.59 -35.81
N CYS A 125 0.15 -25.94 -34.64
CA CYS A 125 -0.43 -25.54 -33.36
C CYS A 125 -0.27 -24.02 -33.18
N ALA A 126 -1.38 -23.29 -33.06
CA ALA A 126 -1.36 -21.85 -32.82
C ALA A 126 -1.14 -21.54 -31.34
N ILE A 127 -1.97 -22.13 -30.48
CA ILE A 127 -1.95 -21.86 -29.05
C ILE A 127 -2.32 -23.12 -28.25
N LYS A 128 -1.62 -23.34 -27.13
CA LYS A 128 -1.81 -24.47 -26.21
C LYS A 128 -1.78 -24.00 -24.76
N CYS A 129 -2.70 -24.49 -23.94
CA CYS A 129 -2.70 -24.27 -22.50
C CYS A 129 -1.58 -25.08 -21.83
N GLY A 130 -0.67 -24.40 -21.14
CA GLY A 130 0.44 -25.06 -20.44
C GLY A 130 0.00 -25.90 -19.23
N GLU A 131 -1.20 -25.66 -18.68
CA GLU A 131 -1.73 -26.40 -17.53
C GLU A 131 -2.57 -27.61 -17.95
N THR A 132 -3.53 -27.41 -18.87
CA THR A 132 -4.49 -28.46 -19.26
C THR A 132 -4.10 -29.22 -20.52
N GLY A 133 -3.16 -28.71 -21.31
CA GLY A 133 -2.75 -29.29 -22.59
C GLY A 133 -3.72 -29.04 -23.74
N ARG A 134 -4.88 -28.43 -23.50
CA ARG A 134 -5.85 -28.05 -24.54
C ARG A 134 -5.18 -27.12 -25.56
N GLN A 135 -5.41 -27.36 -26.84
CA GLN A 135 -4.73 -26.64 -27.93
C GLN A 135 -5.63 -26.47 -29.14
N TYR A 136 -5.29 -25.46 -29.95
CA TYR A 136 -5.92 -25.18 -31.23
C TYR A 136 -4.87 -25.08 -32.33
N THR A 137 -5.14 -25.68 -33.48
CA THR A 137 -4.39 -25.38 -34.70
C THR A 137 -4.75 -23.99 -35.21
N TYR A 138 -3.98 -23.44 -36.15
CA TYR A 138 -4.33 -22.17 -36.77
C TYR A 138 -5.67 -22.23 -37.51
N ALA A 139 -5.98 -23.33 -38.20
CA ALA A 139 -7.28 -23.54 -38.84
C ALA A 139 -8.42 -23.50 -37.81
N GLN A 140 -8.29 -24.28 -36.72
CA GLN A 140 -9.30 -24.30 -35.67
C GLN A 140 -9.47 -22.94 -35.00
N LEU A 141 -8.36 -22.23 -34.75
CA LEU A 141 -8.40 -20.91 -34.13
C LEU A 141 -9.16 -19.90 -35.02
N ARG A 142 -8.92 -19.92 -36.33
CA ARG A 142 -9.61 -19.09 -37.32
C ARG A 142 -11.08 -19.46 -37.46
N ASP A 143 -11.40 -20.74 -37.59
CA ASP A 143 -12.78 -21.17 -37.77
C ASP A 143 -13.62 -20.86 -36.52
N HIS A 144 -13.04 -21.00 -35.32
CA HIS A 144 -13.70 -20.63 -34.08
C HIS A 144 -13.84 -19.11 -33.89
N SER A 145 -12.85 -18.30 -34.30
CA SER A 145 -12.98 -16.83 -34.24
C SER A 145 -14.07 -16.35 -35.20
N LEU A 146 -14.10 -16.91 -36.41
CA LEU A 146 -15.09 -16.58 -37.43
C LEU A 146 -16.49 -17.02 -37.04
N ALA A 147 -16.63 -18.23 -36.47
CA ALA A 147 -17.90 -18.70 -35.93
C ALA A 147 -18.41 -17.79 -34.80
N LEU A 148 -17.52 -17.37 -33.90
CA LEU A 148 -17.85 -16.41 -32.85
C LEU A 148 -18.32 -15.08 -33.45
N ALA A 149 -17.60 -14.55 -34.45
CA ALA A 149 -17.93 -13.30 -35.11
C ALA A 149 -19.35 -13.31 -35.70
N VAL A 150 -19.69 -14.37 -36.44
CA VAL A 150 -21.05 -14.58 -36.99
C VAL A 150 -22.09 -14.59 -35.87
N ARG A 151 -21.85 -15.29 -34.76
CA ARG A 151 -22.81 -15.36 -33.64
C ARG A 151 -22.94 -14.04 -32.88
N LEU A 152 -21.86 -13.29 -32.71
CA LEU A 152 -21.91 -11.95 -32.12
C LEU A 152 -22.84 -11.03 -32.91
N GLN A 153 -22.81 -11.09 -34.24
CA GLN A 153 -23.70 -10.31 -35.11
C GLN A 153 -25.13 -10.88 -35.17
N THR A 154 -25.27 -12.17 -35.47
CA THR A 154 -26.59 -12.78 -35.79
C THR A 154 -27.43 -13.12 -34.56
N GLN A 155 -26.81 -13.64 -33.49
CA GLN A 155 -27.52 -14.08 -32.29
C GLN A 155 -27.65 -12.97 -31.25
N PHE A 156 -26.63 -12.11 -31.13
CA PHE A 156 -26.60 -11.04 -30.12
C PHE A 156 -26.83 -9.65 -30.68
N GLY A 157 -26.87 -9.48 -32.00
CA GLY A 157 -27.16 -8.21 -32.66
C GLY A 157 -26.10 -7.14 -32.43
N LEU A 158 -24.86 -7.52 -32.11
CA LEU A 158 -23.76 -6.57 -31.94
C LEU A 158 -23.35 -6.01 -33.30
N LYS A 159 -23.06 -4.70 -33.33
CA LYS A 159 -22.77 -3.95 -34.55
C LYS A 159 -21.38 -3.33 -34.51
N GLN A 160 -20.91 -2.84 -35.66
CA GLN A 160 -19.66 -2.09 -35.75
C GLN A 160 -19.64 -0.95 -34.73
N GLY A 161 -18.52 -0.81 -34.01
CA GLY A 161 -18.33 0.20 -32.98
C GLY A 161 -18.91 -0.15 -31.60
N ASP A 162 -19.64 -1.25 -31.46
CA ASP A 162 -19.99 -1.78 -30.13
C ASP A 162 -18.72 -2.25 -29.39
N VAL A 163 -18.81 -2.34 -28.07
CA VAL A 163 -17.69 -2.77 -27.22
C VAL A 163 -17.99 -4.11 -26.55
N LEU A 164 -17.00 -5.00 -26.56
CA LEU A 164 -17.02 -6.30 -25.89
C LEU A 164 -15.84 -6.39 -24.91
N ALA A 165 -16.13 -6.77 -23.67
CA ALA A 165 -15.16 -6.90 -22.60
C ALA A 165 -14.58 -8.33 -22.51
N ILE A 166 -13.26 -8.45 -22.49
CA ILE A 166 -12.53 -9.71 -22.37
C ILE A 166 -11.90 -9.76 -20.98
N CYS A 167 -12.55 -10.43 -20.04
CA CYS A 167 -12.10 -10.59 -18.64
C CYS A 167 -11.57 -12.01 -18.43
N LEU A 168 -10.47 -12.34 -19.13
CA LEU A 168 -9.92 -13.69 -19.17
C LEU A 168 -8.45 -13.70 -18.72
N PRO A 169 -7.99 -14.73 -18.01
CA PRO A 169 -6.56 -14.99 -17.84
C PRO A 169 -5.95 -15.49 -19.17
N ASN A 170 -4.64 -15.76 -19.17
CA ASN A 170 -3.97 -16.34 -20.34
C ASN A 170 -4.40 -17.79 -20.58
N ILE A 171 -5.47 -17.95 -21.35
CA ILE A 171 -5.98 -19.22 -21.86
C ILE A 171 -6.10 -19.19 -23.39
N PRO A 172 -6.11 -20.34 -24.08
CA PRO A 172 -6.17 -20.37 -25.53
C PRO A 172 -7.36 -19.62 -26.13
N GLU A 173 -8.51 -19.66 -25.47
CA GLU A 173 -9.75 -19.03 -25.93
C GLU A 173 -9.69 -17.51 -25.92
N PHE A 174 -8.73 -16.90 -25.20
CA PHE A 174 -8.50 -15.46 -25.26
C PHE A 174 -8.28 -15.01 -26.72
N ALA A 175 -7.51 -15.78 -27.48
CA ALA A 175 -7.24 -15.50 -28.89
C ALA A 175 -8.50 -15.57 -29.76
N ILE A 176 -9.35 -16.59 -29.52
CA ILE A 176 -10.62 -16.78 -30.23
C ILE A 176 -11.55 -15.60 -29.96
N VAL A 177 -11.69 -15.20 -28.69
CA VAL A 177 -12.56 -14.08 -28.30
C VAL A 177 -12.04 -12.77 -28.88
N ALA A 178 -10.74 -12.50 -28.78
CA ALA A 178 -10.16 -11.27 -29.31
C ALA A 178 -10.33 -11.16 -30.83
N LEU A 179 -9.94 -12.19 -31.59
CA LEU A 179 -10.03 -12.18 -33.05
C LEU A 179 -11.49 -12.21 -33.53
N GLY A 180 -12.36 -13.01 -32.90
CA GLY A 180 -13.78 -13.05 -33.28
C GLY A 180 -14.53 -11.75 -32.98
N THR A 181 -14.10 -11.01 -31.94
CA THR A 181 -14.62 -9.66 -31.68
C THR A 181 -14.22 -8.69 -32.79
N LEU A 182 -12.95 -8.70 -33.18
CA LEU A 182 -12.41 -7.81 -34.21
C LEU A 182 -12.96 -8.15 -35.61
N GLU A 183 -13.06 -9.43 -35.96
CA GLU A 183 -13.69 -9.92 -37.21
C GLU A 183 -15.16 -9.51 -37.32
N ALA A 184 -15.88 -9.38 -36.19
CA ALA A 184 -17.25 -8.88 -36.16
C ALA A 184 -17.36 -7.35 -36.35
N GLY A 185 -16.24 -6.62 -36.44
CA GLY A 185 -16.18 -5.15 -36.45
C GLY A 185 -16.40 -4.50 -35.07
N ILE A 186 -16.29 -5.28 -34.00
CA ILE A 186 -16.55 -4.85 -32.61
C ILE A 186 -15.23 -4.45 -31.96
N ILE A 187 -15.28 -3.44 -31.09
CA ILE A 187 -14.13 -2.98 -30.31
C ILE A 187 -13.93 -3.90 -29.09
N ALA A 188 -12.72 -4.37 -28.85
CA ALA A 188 -12.41 -5.16 -27.66
C ALA A 188 -11.84 -4.29 -26.53
N THR A 189 -12.39 -4.39 -25.32
CA THR A 189 -11.75 -3.88 -24.10
C THR A 189 -11.24 -5.05 -23.26
N THR A 190 -9.95 -5.02 -22.91
CA THR A 190 -9.36 -6.06 -22.08
C THR A 190 -9.50 -5.68 -20.61
N VAL A 191 -10.02 -6.61 -19.81
CA VAL A 191 -10.28 -6.42 -18.38
C VAL A 191 -9.38 -7.36 -17.61
N ASN A 192 -8.76 -6.86 -16.55
CA ASN A 192 -7.95 -7.69 -15.69
C ASN A 192 -8.86 -8.65 -14.87
N PRO A 193 -8.72 -9.98 -14.99
CA PRO A 193 -9.57 -10.95 -14.32
C PRO A 193 -9.45 -10.96 -12.78
N ILE A 194 -8.46 -10.26 -12.21
CA ILE A 194 -8.34 -10.09 -10.75
C ILE A 194 -9.05 -8.84 -10.22
N TYR A 195 -9.67 -8.04 -11.08
CA TYR A 195 -10.43 -6.86 -10.67
C TYR A 195 -11.68 -7.24 -9.87
N THR A 196 -12.02 -6.34 -8.95
CA THR A 196 -13.25 -6.39 -8.17
C THR A 196 -14.46 -6.06 -9.03
N ALA A 197 -15.67 -6.39 -8.55
CA ALA A 197 -16.90 -6.07 -9.25
C ALA A 197 -17.04 -4.56 -9.55
N ASP A 198 -16.63 -3.70 -8.62
CA ASP A 198 -16.69 -2.24 -8.78
C ASP A 198 -15.71 -1.72 -9.85
N GLU A 199 -14.49 -2.27 -9.91
CA GLU A 199 -13.50 -1.91 -10.93
C GLU A 199 -13.96 -2.36 -12.31
N ILE A 200 -14.47 -3.60 -12.42
CA ILE A 200 -15.05 -4.12 -13.67
C ILE A 200 -16.27 -3.28 -14.06
N CYS A 201 -17.17 -2.95 -13.13
CA CYS A 201 -18.33 -2.11 -13.36
C CYS A 201 -17.94 -0.73 -13.91
N LYS A 202 -16.94 -0.07 -13.31
CA LYS A 202 -16.42 1.22 -13.80
C LYS A 202 -15.91 1.13 -15.24
N GLN A 203 -15.12 0.09 -15.55
CA GLN A 203 -14.61 -0.13 -16.91
C GLN A 203 -15.75 -0.46 -17.88
N LEU A 204 -16.72 -1.29 -17.50
CA LEU A 204 -17.90 -1.60 -18.33
C LEU A 204 -18.74 -0.36 -18.61
N LEU A 205 -18.90 0.53 -17.63
CA LEU A 205 -19.64 1.78 -17.79
C LEU A 205 -18.92 2.77 -18.70
N ASP A 206 -17.62 2.96 -18.51
CA ASP A 206 -16.81 3.90 -19.30
C ASP A 206 -16.61 3.41 -20.74
N SER A 207 -16.28 2.13 -20.92
CA SER A 207 -16.15 1.51 -22.25
C SER A 207 -17.49 1.33 -22.98
N GLY A 208 -18.61 1.33 -22.26
CA GLY A 208 -19.92 1.06 -22.86
C GLY A 208 -20.12 -0.39 -23.32
N ALA A 209 -19.33 -1.33 -22.76
CA ALA A 209 -19.37 -2.73 -23.16
C ALA A 209 -20.78 -3.35 -23.03
N LYS A 210 -21.18 -4.11 -24.06
CA LYS A 210 -22.49 -4.78 -24.14
C LYS A 210 -22.45 -6.27 -23.77
N MET A 211 -21.26 -6.84 -23.74
CA MET A 211 -21.02 -8.23 -23.41
C MET A 211 -19.68 -8.38 -22.70
N ILE A 212 -19.57 -9.33 -21.77
CA ILE A 212 -18.33 -9.66 -21.07
C ILE A 212 -18.06 -11.16 -21.09
N PHE A 213 -16.83 -11.54 -21.41
CA PHE A 213 -16.34 -12.92 -21.39
C PHE A 213 -15.55 -13.17 -20.11
N GLY A 214 -15.82 -14.29 -19.46
CA GLY A 214 -15.15 -14.70 -18.23
C GLY A 214 -14.96 -16.21 -18.12
N ILE A 215 -14.44 -16.64 -16.98
CA ILE A 215 -14.32 -18.04 -16.58
C ILE A 215 -15.23 -18.32 -15.37
N PRO A 216 -15.64 -19.57 -15.12
CA PRO A 216 -16.58 -19.91 -14.03
C PRO A 216 -16.14 -19.37 -12.66
N GLU A 217 -14.82 -19.37 -12.41
CA GLU A 217 -14.18 -18.93 -11.16
C GLU A 217 -14.46 -17.46 -10.83
N ILE A 218 -14.70 -16.62 -11.84
CA ILE A 218 -14.98 -15.19 -11.66
C ILE A 218 -16.43 -14.82 -12.04
N HIS A 219 -17.25 -15.78 -12.42
CA HIS A 219 -18.59 -15.51 -12.94
C HIS A 219 -19.47 -14.72 -11.96
N SER A 220 -19.42 -15.04 -10.67
CA SER A 220 -20.17 -14.31 -9.63
C SER A 220 -19.71 -12.85 -9.48
N ILE A 221 -18.43 -12.56 -9.72
CA ILE A 221 -17.89 -11.19 -9.75
C ILE A 221 -18.41 -10.45 -10.98
N LEU A 222 -18.44 -11.12 -12.15
CA LEU A 222 -19.00 -10.55 -13.37
C LEU A 222 -20.50 -10.26 -13.23
N GLN A 223 -21.27 -11.17 -12.63
CA GLN A 223 -22.69 -10.95 -12.34
C GLN A 223 -22.90 -9.71 -11.46
N LYS A 224 -22.11 -9.59 -10.38
CA LYS A 224 -22.18 -8.41 -9.51
C LYS A 224 -21.84 -7.13 -10.27
N ALA A 225 -20.76 -7.14 -11.05
CA ALA A 225 -20.36 -5.99 -11.86
C ALA A 225 -21.45 -5.59 -12.86
N VAL A 226 -21.97 -6.56 -13.61
CA VAL A 226 -23.06 -6.35 -14.59
C VAL A 226 -24.31 -5.83 -13.91
N ALA A 227 -24.73 -6.43 -12.79
CA ALA A 227 -25.92 -5.98 -12.04
C ALA A 227 -25.77 -4.53 -11.56
N GLN A 228 -24.57 -4.13 -11.10
CA GLN A 228 -24.28 -2.75 -10.69
C GLN A 228 -24.37 -1.75 -11.85
N THR A 229 -24.03 -2.16 -13.08
CA THR A 229 -24.16 -1.27 -14.25
C THR A 229 -25.62 -0.90 -14.55
N LYS A 230 -26.59 -1.72 -14.11
CA LYS A 230 -28.01 -1.64 -14.49
C LYS A 230 -28.25 -1.66 -16.01
N LYS A 231 -27.27 -2.14 -16.78
CA LYS A 231 -27.37 -2.34 -18.23
C LYS A 231 -27.55 -3.84 -18.53
N PRO A 232 -28.20 -4.20 -19.65
CA PRO A 232 -28.43 -5.60 -20.03
C PRO A 232 -27.17 -6.23 -20.64
N ILE A 233 -26.05 -6.23 -19.91
CA ILE A 233 -24.77 -6.80 -20.37
C ILE A 233 -24.85 -8.33 -20.27
N LYS A 234 -24.51 -9.03 -21.35
CA LYS A 234 -24.51 -10.49 -21.38
C LYS A 234 -23.19 -11.05 -20.86
N ILE A 235 -23.24 -12.15 -20.10
CA ILE A 235 -22.05 -12.83 -19.56
C ILE A 235 -21.87 -14.15 -20.29
N VAL A 236 -20.75 -14.27 -21.02
CA VAL A 236 -20.32 -15.51 -21.67
C VAL A 236 -19.22 -16.14 -20.84
N THR A 237 -19.33 -17.43 -20.56
CA THR A 237 -18.40 -18.15 -19.66
C THR A 237 -17.70 -19.29 -20.39
N ILE A 238 -16.37 -19.31 -20.25
CA ILE A 238 -15.48 -20.28 -20.88
C ILE A 238 -15.08 -21.35 -19.87
N LYS A 239 -15.51 -22.60 -20.09
CA LYS A 239 -15.05 -23.72 -19.27
C LYS A 239 -13.54 -23.91 -19.45
N THR A 240 -12.80 -23.93 -18.35
CA THR A 240 -11.36 -24.17 -18.34
C THR A 240 -11.03 -25.67 -18.25
N SER A 241 -11.99 -26.52 -17.83
CA SER A 241 -11.89 -27.99 -17.86
C SER A 241 -13.19 -28.67 -18.30
N GLY A 242 -13.09 -29.89 -18.86
CA GLY A 242 -14.23 -30.62 -19.45
C GLY A 242 -15.34 -31.00 -18.46
N ASN A 243 -14.99 -31.21 -17.19
CA ASN A 243 -15.94 -31.59 -16.13
C ASN A 243 -16.56 -30.38 -15.40
N GLN A 244 -16.23 -29.14 -15.82
CA GLN A 244 -16.67 -27.94 -15.13
C GLN A 244 -18.14 -27.63 -15.46
N THR A 245 -18.97 -27.54 -14.43
CA THR A 245 -20.37 -27.09 -14.54
C THR A 245 -20.41 -25.57 -14.76
N LEU A 246 -21.26 -25.11 -15.67
CA LEU A 246 -21.51 -23.68 -15.87
C LEU A 246 -22.59 -23.18 -14.91
N PRO A 247 -22.52 -21.92 -14.48
CA PRO A 247 -23.64 -21.24 -13.81
C PRO A 247 -24.89 -21.27 -14.68
N ALA A 248 -26.08 -21.39 -14.06
CA ALA A 248 -27.34 -21.61 -14.78
C ALA A 248 -27.73 -20.46 -15.73
N ASP A 249 -27.26 -19.24 -15.45
CA ASP A 249 -27.52 -18.04 -16.24
C ASP A 249 -26.36 -17.68 -17.19
N ALA A 250 -25.28 -18.47 -17.20
CA ALA A 250 -24.14 -18.25 -18.07
C ALA A 250 -24.40 -18.72 -19.50
N ILE A 251 -24.05 -17.89 -20.48
CA ILE A 251 -23.96 -18.34 -21.87
C ILE A 251 -22.69 -19.19 -22.01
N ASN A 252 -22.84 -20.42 -22.50
CA ASN A 252 -21.73 -21.32 -22.71
C ASN A 252 -20.93 -20.92 -23.95
N PHE A 253 -19.67 -20.53 -23.77
CA PHE A 253 -18.79 -20.13 -24.87
C PHE A 253 -18.70 -21.16 -25.99
N TYR A 254 -18.61 -22.45 -25.65
CA TYR A 254 -18.42 -23.49 -26.67
C TYR A 254 -19.64 -23.63 -27.57
N GLU A 255 -20.84 -23.31 -27.10
CA GLU A 255 -22.04 -23.29 -27.95
C GLU A 255 -21.97 -22.21 -29.03
N LEU A 256 -21.18 -21.15 -28.81
CA LEU A 256 -20.97 -20.08 -29.79
C LEU A 256 -19.95 -20.45 -30.87
N ILE A 257 -19.03 -21.37 -30.57
CA ILE A 257 -17.92 -21.74 -31.47
C ILE A 257 -18.00 -23.16 -32.03
N THR A 258 -18.88 -24.03 -31.51
CA THR A 258 -19.02 -25.44 -31.95
C THR A 258 -20.42 -25.87 -32.39
N ASN A 259 -21.50 -25.14 -32.09
CA ASN A 259 -22.87 -25.60 -32.40
C ASN A 259 -23.35 -25.19 -33.80
N GLY A 260 -23.61 -26.20 -34.64
CA GLY A 260 -24.27 -26.10 -35.95
C GLY A 260 -23.32 -25.79 -37.11
N ASN A 261 -23.77 -26.05 -38.34
CA ASN A 261 -23.13 -25.51 -39.54
C ASN A 261 -23.29 -23.98 -39.50
N VAL A 262 -22.30 -23.26 -38.96
CA VAL A 262 -22.26 -21.80 -39.05
C VAL A 262 -21.93 -21.46 -40.51
N ASP A 263 -22.84 -20.77 -41.18
CA ASP A 263 -22.56 -20.25 -42.51
C ASP A 263 -21.71 -18.98 -42.36
N PHE A 264 -20.43 -19.07 -42.73
CA PHE A 264 -19.52 -17.92 -42.66
C PHE A 264 -19.91 -16.78 -43.62
N SER A 265 -20.77 -17.04 -44.60
CA SER A 265 -21.33 -15.98 -45.46
C SER A 265 -22.33 -15.07 -44.74
N ASP A 266 -22.83 -15.47 -43.57
CA ASP A 266 -23.70 -14.63 -42.72
C ASP A 266 -22.93 -13.50 -42.02
N LEU A 267 -21.59 -13.52 -42.01
CA LEU A 267 -20.80 -12.44 -41.43
C LEU A 267 -20.93 -11.18 -42.29
N ILE A 268 -21.54 -10.14 -41.73
CA ILE A 268 -21.55 -8.82 -42.35
C ILE A 268 -20.15 -8.23 -42.23
N LYS A 269 -19.51 -8.04 -43.39
CA LYS A 269 -18.22 -7.35 -43.48
C LYS A 269 -18.45 -5.84 -43.54
N TYR A 270 -18.02 -5.14 -42.50
CA TYR A 270 -18.01 -3.69 -42.47
C TYR A 270 -16.80 -3.13 -43.22
N ASP A 271 -16.95 -1.97 -43.85
CA ASP A 271 -15.84 -1.18 -44.40
C ASP A 271 -15.09 -0.49 -43.24
N THR A 272 -14.37 -1.28 -42.46
CA THR A 272 -13.64 -0.83 -41.27
C THR A 272 -12.31 -0.24 -41.69
N SER A 273 -12.04 1.00 -41.30
CA SER A 273 -10.76 1.64 -41.55
C SER A 273 -9.68 1.09 -40.61
N SER A 274 -8.43 1.00 -41.05
CA SER A 274 -7.29 0.72 -40.16
C SER A 274 -7.19 1.74 -39.01
N ASN A 275 -7.73 2.96 -39.20
CA ASN A 275 -7.74 4.05 -38.23
C ASN A 275 -8.94 4.02 -37.26
N ASP A 276 -9.81 3.02 -37.38
CA ASP A 276 -10.86 2.78 -36.41
C ASP A 276 -10.28 2.14 -35.14
N THR A 277 -10.85 2.51 -34.00
CA THR A 277 -10.43 1.97 -32.69
C THR A 277 -10.73 0.49 -32.63
N ALA A 278 -9.70 -0.34 -32.45
CA ALA A 278 -9.80 -1.78 -32.32
C ALA A 278 -9.82 -2.22 -30.84
N LEU A 279 -9.04 -1.53 -30.02
CA LEU A 279 -8.80 -1.91 -28.63
C LEU A 279 -8.93 -0.75 -27.66
N LEU A 280 -9.43 -1.07 -26.48
CA LEU A 280 -9.54 -0.19 -25.31
C LEU A 280 -8.86 -0.81 -24.09
N PRO A 281 -7.52 -0.98 -24.07
CA PRO A 281 -6.82 -1.35 -22.85
C PRO A 281 -6.85 -0.21 -21.85
N TYR A 282 -6.90 -0.55 -20.57
CA TYR A 282 -6.94 0.40 -19.46
C TYR A 282 -5.56 0.51 -18.81
N SER A 283 -5.03 1.74 -18.70
CA SER A 283 -3.69 1.96 -18.16
C SER A 283 -3.62 1.69 -16.65
N SER A 284 -2.45 1.33 -16.12
CA SER A 284 -2.26 0.76 -14.77
C SER A 284 -2.51 1.69 -13.57
N GLY A 285 -3.07 2.89 -13.76
CA GLY A 285 -3.60 3.72 -12.66
C GLY A 285 -2.60 4.21 -11.60
N THR A 286 -1.30 4.19 -11.88
CA THR A 286 -0.24 4.52 -10.89
C THR A 286 -0.30 5.94 -10.29
N THR A 287 -1.08 6.84 -10.90
CA THR A 287 -1.20 8.27 -10.50
C THR A 287 -2.65 8.76 -10.41
N GLY A 288 -3.64 7.86 -10.51
CA GLY A 288 -5.08 8.21 -10.54
C GLY A 288 -5.95 7.06 -11.07
N MET A 289 -7.20 7.35 -11.43
CA MET A 289 -8.10 6.36 -12.06
C MET A 289 -7.54 5.88 -13.40
N SER A 290 -7.76 4.60 -13.71
CA SER A 290 -7.36 3.99 -14.99
C SER A 290 -8.08 4.65 -16.18
N LYS A 291 -7.37 4.86 -17.31
CA LYS A 291 -7.89 5.50 -18.52
C LYS A 291 -7.97 4.49 -19.66
N GLY A 292 -9.09 4.45 -20.38
CA GLY A 292 -9.22 3.66 -21.60
C GLY A 292 -8.40 4.30 -22.72
N VAL A 293 -7.40 3.58 -23.24
CA VAL A 293 -6.54 4.02 -24.34
C VAL A 293 -7.16 3.58 -25.66
N MET A 294 -7.44 4.51 -26.58
CA MET A 294 -7.97 4.16 -27.90
C MET A 294 -6.84 3.78 -28.85
N LEU A 295 -6.67 2.47 -29.07
CA LEU A 295 -5.70 1.94 -30.03
C LEU A 295 -6.42 1.49 -31.29
N THR A 296 -5.97 1.99 -32.44
CA THR A 296 -6.52 1.63 -33.74
C THR A 296 -6.00 0.28 -34.22
N HIS A 297 -6.61 -0.28 -35.26
CA HIS A 297 -6.05 -1.45 -35.92
C HIS A 297 -4.62 -1.18 -36.43
N GLU A 298 -4.41 -0.03 -37.06
CA GLU A 298 -3.13 0.41 -37.59
C GLU A 298 -2.07 0.50 -36.49
N ASN A 299 -2.42 1.07 -35.32
CA ASN A 299 -1.48 1.18 -34.19
C ASN A 299 -0.93 -0.19 -33.75
N ILE A 300 -1.77 -1.23 -33.73
CA ILE A 300 -1.37 -2.58 -33.31
C ILE A 300 -0.61 -3.31 -34.41
N VAL A 301 -1.10 -3.23 -35.65
CA VAL A 301 -0.48 -3.88 -36.82
C VAL A 301 0.91 -3.31 -37.05
N ILE A 302 1.06 -1.98 -37.04
CA ILE A 302 2.36 -1.35 -37.27
C ILE A 302 3.34 -1.66 -36.16
N ASN A 303 2.89 -1.71 -34.90
CA ASN A 303 3.80 -2.06 -33.81
C ASN A 303 4.22 -3.54 -33.86
N CYS A 304 3.34 -4.45 -34.29
CA CYS A 304 3.74 -5.84 -34.57
C CYS A 304 4.85 -5.90 -35.62
N GLU A 305 4.72 -5.15 -36.73
CA GLU A 305 5.74 -5.11 -37.78
C GLU A 305 7.04 -4.44 -37.32
N GLN A 306 6.95 -3.37 -36.53
CA GLN A 306 8.10 -2.71 -35.90
C GLN A 306 8.92 -3.68 -35.01
N PHE A 307 8.29 -4.70 -34.42
CA PHE A 307 8.97 -5.78 -33.70
C PHE A 307 9.61 -6.84 -34.61
N HIS A 308 9.19 -6.91 -35.87
CA HIS A 308 9.65 -7.91 -36.84
C HIS A 308 10.79 -7.39 -37.73
N VAL A 309 11.11 -6.10 -37.69
CA VAL A 309 12.06 -5.54 -38.65
C VAL A 309 13.45 -6.18 -38.53
N PRO A 310 13.99 -6.64 -39.66
CA PRO A 310 15.32 -7.19 -39.71
C PRO A 310 16.32 -6.07 -39.42
N LEU A 311 17.26 -6.37 -38.52
CA LEU A 311 18.59 -5.81 -38.69
C LEU A 311 19.12 -6.29 -40.04
N PRO A 312 19.95 -5.52 -40.75
CA PRO A 312 20.06 -5.57 -42.21
C PRO A 312 20.24 -6.94 -42.89
N ASP A 313 20.57 -8.05 -42.20
CA ASP A 313 20.76 -9.36 -42.83
C ASP A 313 20.34 -10.60 -41.98
N THR A 314 19.61 -10.46 -40.86
CA THR A 314 19.11 -11.66 -40.12
C THR A 314 17.88 -11.36 -39.26
N PRO A 315 16.74 -12.06 -39.46
CA PRO A 315 15.57 -11.88 -38.62
C PRO A 315 15.88 -12.28 -37.17
N LEU A 316 15.30 -11.52 -36.23
CA LEU A 316 15.49 -11.76 -34.80
C LEU A 316 14.87 -13.10 -34.37
N ILE A 317 13.69 -13.39 -34.92
CA ILE A 317 12.96 -14.62 -34.73
C ILE A 317 13.04 -15.41 -36.04
N PRO A 318 13.49 -16.67 -36.02
CA PRO A 318 13.48 -17.48 -37.24
C PRO A 318 12.05 -17.65 -37.74
N GLU A 319 11.85 -17.47 -39.05
CA GLU A 319 10.56 -17.68 -39.67
C GLU A 319 10.06 -19.11 -39.48
N THR A 320 8.76 -19.25 -39.31
CA THR A 320 8.12 -20.57 -39.28
C THR A 320 8.25 -21.20 -40.66
N THR A 321 8.68 -22.46 -40.70
CA THR A 321 8.78 -23.27 -41.92
C THR A 321 7.97 -24.55 -41.74
N PHE A 322 7.95 -25.41 -42.76
CA PHE A 322 7.29 -26.71 -42.64
C PHE A 322 7.91 -27.57 -41.52
N ASP A 323 9.23 -27.50 -41.31
CA ASP A 323 9.95 -28.34 -40.34
C ASP A 323 10.26 -27.64 -39.02
N PHE A 324 10.07 -26.33 -38.95
CA PHE A 324 10.39 -25.54 -37.76
C PHE A 324 9.24 -24.59 -37.38
N GLN A 325 8.89 -24.58 -36.10
CA GLN A 325 7.97 -23.63 -35.52
C GLN A 325 8.57 -23.09 -34.22
N ALA A 326 8.71 -21.77 -34.11
CA ALA A 326 9.13 -21.15 -32.87
C ALA A 326 8.07 -21.33 -31.78
N VAL A 327 8.49 -21.33 -30.51
CA VAL A 327 7.61 -21.53 -29.36
C VAL A 327 7.77 -20.39 -28.35
N CYS A 328 6.65 -19.75 -28.00
CA CYS A 328 6.59 -18.64 -27.06
C CYS A 328 5.75 -19.02 -25.83
N PRO A 329 6.37 -19.31 -24.68
CA PRO A 329 5.70 -19.33 -23.38
C PRO A 329 5.06 -17.98 -23.05
N GLY A 330 3.74 -17.87 -23.25
CA GLY A 330 2.93 -16.67 -23.04
C GLY A 330 2.59 -16.48 -21.56
N VAL A 331 3.55 -15.98 -20.79
CA VAL A 331 3.42 -15.70 -19.36
C VAL A 331 3.00 -14.26 -19.06
N LEU A 332 3.29 -13.32 -19.96
CA LEU A 332 2.86 -11.94 -19.81
C LEU A 332 1.35 -11.83 -20.07
N PRO A 333 0.60 -11.04 -19.28
CA PRO A 333 -0.86 -11.04 -19.36
C PRO A 333 -1.37 -10.55 -20.72
N PHE A 334 -2.21 -11.34 -21.40
CA PHE A 334 -2.81 -10.99 -22.69
C PHE A 334 -3.79 -9.82 -22.58
N PHE A 335 -4.35 -9.57 -21.40
CA PHE A 335 -5.19 -8.38 -21.18
C PHE A 335 -4.36 -7.07 -21.14
N HIS A 336 -3.04 -7.15 -21.01
CA HIS A 336 -2.15 -5.99 -21.06
C HIS A 336 -1.53 -5.83 -22.46
N ILE A 337 -1.31 -4.60 -22.94
CA ILE A 337 -0.93 -4.35 -24.34
C ILE A 337 0.35 -5.07 -24.78
N TYR A 338 1.31 -5.26 -23.87
CA TYR A 338 2.54 -5.98 -24.18
C TYR A 338 2.26 -7.47 -24.45
N GLY A 339 1.45 -8.10 -23.61
CA GLY A 339 1.01 -9.47 -23.86
C GLY A 339 0.11 -9.59 -25.08
N PHE A 340 -0.80 -8.63 -25.28
CA PHE A 340 -1.71 -8.62 -26.42
C PHE A 340 -0.99 -8.44 -27.76
N THR A 341 -0.24 -7.35 -27.94
CA THR A 341 0.41 -7.03 -29.21
C THR A 341 1.57 -7.99 -29.48
N VAL A 342 2.47 -8.19 -28.51
CA VAL A 342 3.76 -8.85 -28.77
C VAL A 342 3.72 -10.35 -28.52
N CYS A 343 3.08 -10.80 -27.43
CA CYS A 343 3.03 -12.22 -27.10
C CYS A 343 1.90 -12.98 -27.80
N LEU A 344 0.86 -12.26 -28.25
CA LEU A 344 -0.31 -12.85 -28.90
C LEU A 344 -0.38 -12.49 -30.39
N MET A 345 -0.67 -11.24 -30.76
CA MET A 345 -0.94 -10.87 -32.17
C MET A 345 0.28 -11.03 -33.08
N SER A 346 1.44 -10.48 -32.69
CA SER A 346 2.71 -10.66 -33.40
C SER A 346 3.08 -12.14 -33.54
N LYS A 347 2.90 -12.94 -32.48
CA LYS A 347 3.26 -14.37 -32.53
C LYS A 347 2.33 -15.18 -33.42
N LEU A 348 1.03 -14.87 -33.41
CA LEU A 348 0.08 -15.47 -34.34
C LEU A 348 0.39 -15.11 -35.80
N LYS A 349 0.79 -13.87 -36.08
CA LYS A 349 1.26 -13.47 -37.42
C LYS A 349 2.47 -14.30 -37.86
N LEU A 350 3.48 -14.44 -37.00
CA LEU A 350 4.70 -15.21 -37.30
C LEU A 350 4.52 -16.72 -37.28
N ARG A 351 3.29 -17.22 -37.09
CA ARG A 351 2.96 -18.64 -36.99
C ARG A 351 3.64 -19.34 -35.82
N THR A 352 4.03 -18.59 -34.80
CA THR A 352 4.66 -19.11 -33.57
C THR A 352 3.64 -19.91 -32.76
N LYS A 353 4.08 -21.00 -32.12
CA LYS A 353 3.26 -21.74 -31.16
C LYS A 353 3.29 -21.02 -29.81
N ILE A 354 2.13 -20.59 -29.33
CA ILE A 354 2.00 -19.91 -28.03
C ILE A 354 1.65 -20.95 -26.96
N ILE A 355 2.39 -20.97 -25.84
CA ILE A 355 2.00 -21.75 -24.66
C ILE A 355 1.39 -20.80 -23.64
N SER A 356 0.06 -20.74 -23.55
CA SER A 356 -0.64 -19.83 -22.65
C SER A 356 -0.52 -20.31 -21.20
N LEU A 357 -0.04 -19.42 -20.33
CA LEU A 357 0.12 -19.68 -18.90
C LEU A 357 -0.71 -18.68 -18.10
N PRO A 358 -1.82 -19.09 -17.44
CA PRO A 358 -2.75 -18.19 -16.75
C PRO A 358 -2.07 -17.28 -15.71
N LYS A 359 -0.99 -17.78 -15.10
CA LYS A 359 -0.15 -17.09 -14.13
C LYS A 359 1.28 -17.62 -14.20
N PHE A 360 2.23 -16.84 -13.70
CA PHE A 360 3.58 -17.35 -13.48
C PHE A 360 3.63 -18.27 -12.26
N SER A 361 4.09 -19.50 -12.47
CA SER A 361 4.58 -20.42 -11.44
C SER A 361 5.93 -20.93 -11.94
N PRO A 362 7.01 -20.90 -11.13
CA PRO A 362 8.33 -21.39 -11.55
C PRO A 362 8.27 -22.80 -12.13
N GLU A 363 7.51 -23.70 -11.50
CA GLU A 363 7.40 -25.09 -11.94
C GLU A 363 6.68 -25.21 -13.29
N THR A 364 5.49 -24.62 -13.42
CA THR A 364 4.71 -24.68 -14.67
C THR A 364 5.42 -23.98 -15.83
N PHE A 365 6.07 -22.85 -15.56
CA PHE A 365 6.84 -22.11 -16.56
C PHE A 365 8.06 -22.91 -17.02
N MET A 366 8.85 -23.47 -16.09
CA MET A 366 10.01 -24.30 -16.43
C MET A 366 9.60 -25.59 -17.16
N LYS A 367 8.50 -26.21 -16.74
CA LYS A 367 7.92 -27.36 -17.42
C LYS A 367 7.57 -27.00 -18.86
N ALA A 368 6.81 -25.92 -19.09
CA ALA A 368 6.45 -25.45 -20.42
C ALA A 368 7.70 -25.11 -21.26
N LEU A 369 8.67 -24.41 -20.69
CA LEU A 369 9.92 -24.05 -21.36
C LEU A 369 10.68 -25.29 -21.87
N VAL A 370 10.79 -26.32 -21.04
CA VAL A 370 11.54 -27.54 -21.37
C VAL A 370 10.72 -28.48 -22.28
N SER A 371 9.47 -28.78 -21.91
CA SER A 371 8.66 -29.77 -22.63
C SER A 371 8.20 -29.28 -23.99
N GLU A 372 7.89 -28.00 -24.12
CA GLU A 372 7.44 -27.39 -25.37
C GLU A 372 8.61 -26.77 -26.16
N LYS A 373 9.85 -26.86 -25.66
CA LYS A 373 11.06 -26.28 -26.28
C LYS A 373 10.92 -24.79 -26.57
N GLY A 374 10.54 -24.02 -25.54
CA GLY A 374 10.37 -22.56 -25.67
C GLY A 374 11.63 -21.89 -26.22
N SER A 375 11.48 -21.16 -27.33
CA SER A 375 12.58 -20.55 -28.09
C SER A 375 12.62 -19.03 -27.98
N ILE A 376 11.47 -18.39 -27.73
CA ILE A 376 11.35 -16.93 -27.61
C ILE A 376 10.67 -16.61 -26.28
N LEU A 377 11.31 -15.79 -25.46
CA LEU A 377 10.78 -15.37 -24.17
C LEU A 377 10.60 -13.86 -24.14
N HIS A 378 9.36 -13.42 -23.98
CA HIS A 378 9.03 -12.05 -23.60
C HIS A 378 8.82 -12.01 -22.10
N LEU A 379 9.70 -11.33 -21.39
CA LEU A 379 9.79 -11.40 -19.94
C LEU A 379 9.85 -10.01 -19.31
N VAL A 380 9.65 -10.02 -18.00
CA VAL A 380 9.85 -8.88 -17.11
C VAL A 380 11.05 -9.18 -16.20
N PRO A 381 11.77 -8.17 -15.69
CA PRO A 381 13.00 -8.38 -14.93
C PRO A 381 12.95 -9.44 -13.82
N PRO A 382 11.89 -9.59 -13.00
CA PRO A 382 11.82 -10.63 -11.97
C PRO A 382 11.96 -12.06 -12.52
N ILE A 383 11.42 -12.34 -13.71
CA ILE A 383 11.52 -13.68 -14.32
C ILE A 383 12.93 -13.89 -14.91
N ILE A 384 13.54 -12.82 -15.45
CA ILE A 384 14.93 -12.87 -15.95
C ILE A 384 15.91 -13.14 -14.80
N LEU A 385 15.72 -12.46 -13.66
CA LEU A 385 16.48 -12.70 -12.43
C LEU A 385 16.32 -14.13 -11.93
N PHE A 386 15.10 -14.69 -11.95
CA PHE A 386 14.87 -16.10 -11.64
C PHE A 386 15.67 -17.02 -12.56
N LEU A 387 15.65 -16.79 -13.89
CA LEU A 387 16.39 -17.61 -14.85
C LEU A 387 17.92 -17.50 -14.66
N GLY A 388 18.42 -16.27 -14.44
CA GLY A 388 19.84 -16.00 -14.23
C GLY A 388 20.35 -16.49 -12.87
N GLY A 389 19.54 -16.43 -11.81
CA GLY A 389 19.97 -16.66 -10.43
C GLY A 389 19.61 -18.02 -9.83
N HIS A 390 18.52 -18.67 -10.26
CA HIS A 390 18.02 -19.85 -9.56
C HIS A 390 18.86 -21.11 -9.85
N PRO A 391 19.26 -21.91 -8.84
CA PRO A 391 20.11 -23.10 -9.04
C PRO A 391 19.51 -24.20 -9.91
N SER A 392 18.17 -24.34 -9.92
CA SER A 392 17.49 -25.33 -10.76
C SER A 392 17.44 -24.95 -12.25
N VAL A 393 17.81 -23.72 -12.60
CA VAL A 393 17.87 -23.24 -13.99
C VAL A 393 19.31 -23.38 -14.47
N THR A 394 19.57 -24.39 -15.32
CA THR A 394 20.89 -24.64 -15.91
C THR A 394 20.87 -24.40 -17.41
N SER A 395 22.05 -24.39 -18.04
CA SER A 395 22.20 -24.31 -19.50
C SER A 395 21.35 -25.35 -20.25
N LYS A 396 21.14 -26.53 -19.65
CA LYS A 396 20.29 -27.59 -20.21
C LYS A 396 18.82 -27.20 -20.29
N GLN A 397 18.28 -26.52 -19.28
CA GLN A 397 16.88 -26.06 -19.32
C GLN A 397 16.69 -24.90 -20.31
N LEU A 398 17.74 -24.11 -20.56
CA LEU A 398 17.74 -22.97 -21.48
C LEU A 398 18.15 -23.32 -22.92
N GLN A 399 18.48 -24.58 -23.21
CA GLN A 399 19.13 -24.97 -24.45
C GLN A 399 18.37 -24.63 -25.74
N ASN A 400 17.04 -24.48 -25.67
CA ASN A 400 16.21 -24.13 -26.82
C ASN A 400 15.92 -22.63 -26.92
N VAL A 401 16.23 -21.85 -25.88
CA VAL A 401 15.99 -20.41 -25.84
C VAL A 401 16.99 -19.72 -26.76
N GLN A 402 16.46 -18.98 -27.73
CA GLN A 402 17.23 -18.24 -28.72
C GLN A 402 17.14 -16.74 -28.46
N VAL A 403 15.97 -16.24 -28.07
CA VAL A 403 15.73 -14.81 -27.88
C VAL A 403 15.05 -14.58 -26.54
N VAL A 404 15.58 -13.62 -25.79
CA VAL A 404 14.94 -13.09 -24.59
C VAL A 404 14.78 -11.59 -24.78
N VAL A 405 13.53 -11.12 -24.73
CA VAL A 405 13.20 -9.70 -24.78
C VAL A 405 12.69 -9.28 -23.42
N SER A 406 13.45 -8.41 -22.76
CA SER A 406 13.05 -7.71 -21.54
C SER A 406 12.28 -6.44 -21.89
N GLY A 407 11.24 -6.15 -21.12
CA GLY A 407 10.51 -4.90 -21.28
C GLY A 407 9.75 -4.51 -20.02
N ALA A 408 9.08 -3.36 -20.11
CA ALA A 408 8.26 -2.74 -19.07
C ALA A 408 9.00 -2.26 -17.80
N ALA A 409 10.31 -2.53 -17.70
CA ALA A 409 11.18 -2.04 -16.64
C ALA A 409 12.66 -2.14 -17.03
N PRO A 410 13.54 -1.27 -16.49
CA PRO A 410 14.98 -1.37 -16.69
C PRO A 410 15.55 -2.69 -16.14
N ILE A 411 16.52 -3.27 -16.84
CA ILE A 411 17.36 -4.35 -16.34
C ILE A 411 18.83 -3.92 -16.38
N GLY A 412 19.64 -4.37 -15.42
CA GLY A 412 21.07 -4.05 -15.39
C GLY A 412 21.88 -4.98 -16.29
N ASN A 413 23.02 -4.50 -16.79
CA ASN A 413 23.95 -5.28 -17.60
C ASN A 413 24.29 -6.63 -16.95
N LEU A 414 24.62 -6.64 -15.66
CA LEU A 414 24.97 -7.87 -14.93
C LEU A 414 23.85 -8.91 -14.87
N ASP A 415 22.59 -8.49 -14.82
CA ASP A 415 21.45 -9.41 -14.73
C ASP A 415 21.19 -10.10 -16.06
N ALA A 416 21.29 -9.36 -17.17
CA ALA A 416 21.28 -9.90 -18.52
C ALA A 416 22.51 -10.82 -18.74
N GLU A 417 23.69 -10.37 -18.34
CA GLU A 417 24.93 -11.15 -18.44
C GLU A 417 24.87 -12.46 -17.67
N ARG A 418 24.28 -12.51 -16.47
CA ARG A 418 24.12 -13.77 -15.72
C ARG A 418 23.30 -14.80 -16.50
N LEU A 419 22.24 -14.37 -17.18
CA LEU A 419 21.45 -15.25 -18.03
C LEU A 419 22.24 -15.69 -19.26
N ILE A 420 22.93 -14.76 -19.93
CA ILE A 420 23.76 -15.03 -21.11
C ILE A 420 24.95 -15.95 -20.74
N GLN A 421 25.55 -15.79 -19.57
CA GLN A 421 26.61 -16.68 -19.07
C GLN A 421 26.12 -18.12 -18.91
N LYS A 422 24.88 -18.31 -18.45
CA LYS A 422 24.25 -19.65 -18.39
C LYS A 422 23.95 -20.21 -19.77
N SER A 423 23.64 -19.36 -20.76
CA SER A 423 23.34 -19.78 -22.12
C SER A 423 23.80 -18.73 -23.14
N PRO A 424 25.06 -18.81 -23.62
CA PRO A 424 25.65 -17.79 -24.48
C PRO A 424 25.01 -17.65 -25.87
N GLN A 425 24.15 -18.59 -26.24
CA GLN A 425 23.38 -18.55 -27.49
C GLN A 425 22.17 -17.61 -27.44
N ILE A 426 21.79 -17.13 -26.25
CA ILE A 426 20.63 -16.26 -26.07
C ILE A 426 20.99 -14.87 -26.62
N GLU A 427 20.22 -14.43 -27.59
CA GLU A 427 20.13 -13.03 -27.98
C GLU A 427 19.26 -12.30 -26.97
N PHE A 428 19.86 -11.37 -26.22
CA PHE A 428 19.17 -10.60 -25.20
C PHE A 428 18.88 -9.19 -25.69
N LEU A 429 17.61 -8.80 -25.65
CA LEU A 429 17.16 -7.48 -26.07
C LEU A 429 16.37 -6.80 -24.98
N GLN A 430 16.35 -5.48 -25.06
CA GLN A 430 15.51 -4.62 -24.25
C GLN A 430 14.61 -3.78 -25.15
N GLY A 431 13.38 -3.58 -24.70
CA GLY A 431 12.43 -2.69 -25.35
C GLY A 431 11.74 -1.78 -24.34
N TYR A 432 11.46 -0.55 -24.76
CA TYR A 432 10.75 0.45 -23.97
C TYR A 432 9.48 0.91 -24.69
N GLY A 433 8.44 1.19 -23.91
CA GLY A 433 7.11 1.44 -24.44
C GLY A 433 6.02 1.65 -23.37
N LEU A 434 4.85 2.13 -23.81
CA LEU A 434 3.68 2.43 -22.99
C LEU A 434 2.42 1.76 -23.54
N THR A 435 1.30 1.84 -22.81
CA THR A 435 0.01 1.38 -23.33
C THR A 435 -0.40 2.19 -24.55
N GLU A 436 -0.13 3.49 -24.50
CA GLU A 436 -0.41 4.50 -25.50
C GLU A 436 0.44 4.39 -26.78
N THR A 437 1.41 3.46 -26.83
CA THR A 437 2.35 3.30 -27.95
C THR A 437 2.39 1.86 -28.49
N SER A 438 1.42 1.05 -28.09
CA SER A 438 1.02 -0.20 -28.75
C SER A 438 1.94 -1.44 -28.82
N PRO A 439 2.95 -1.73 -27.96
CA PRO A 439 3.54 -0.93 -26.90
C PRO A 439 4.87 -0.24 -27.24
N ALA A 440 5.68 -0.67 -28.20
CA ALA A 440 7.10 -0.29 -28.26
C ALA A 440 7.40 1.04 -28.96
N LEU A 441 8.35 1.80 -28.41
CA LEU A 441 8.95 3.00 -29.01
C LEU A 441 10.44 2.81 -29.33
N LEU A 442 11.17 2.14 -28.43
CA LEU A 442 12.61 1.93 -28.52
C LEU A 442 12.92 0.45 -28.40
N MET A 443 13.92 -0.03 -29.13
CA MET A 443 14.42 -1.40 -29.02
C MET A 443 15.90 -1.53 -29.32
N ASN A 444 16.58 -2.43 -28.61
CA ASN A 444 17.99 -2.75 -28.85
C ASN A 444 18.18 -3.47 -30.19
N VAL A 445 19.35 -3.24 -30.78
CA VAL A 445 19.83 -3.99 -31.94
C VAL A 445 20.43 -5.34 -31.51
N LYS A 446 20.23 -6.39 -32.31
CA LYS A 446 20.90 -7.69 -32.18
C LYS A 446 22.41 -7.50 -32.16
N GLY A 447 23.07 -8.24 -31.29
CA GLY A 447 24.50 -8.12 -31.03
C GLY A 447 24.87 -6.89 -30.20
N SER A 448 23.89 -6.10 -29.75
CA SER A 448 24.17 -5.07 -28.75
C SER A 448 24.66 -5.74 -27.48
N THR A 449 25.80 -5.29 -26.99
CA THR A 449 26.32 -5.65 -25.66
C THR A 449 25.97 -4.60 -24.60
N ASN A 450 25.26 -3.55 -25.01
CA ASN A 450 24.80 -2.48 -24.13
C ASN A 450 23.36 -2.78 -23.71
N PHE A 451 23.20 -3.59 -22.67
CA PHE A 451 21.90 -3.98 -22.15
C PHE A 451 21.29 -2.91 -21.23
N ALA A 452 22.05 -1.88 -20.85
CA ALA A 452 21.55 -0.72 -20.12
C ALA A 452 20.72 0.22 -21.03
N SER A 453 21.04 0.28 -22.33
CA SER A 453 20.28 1.07 -23.30
C SER A 453 18.94 0.43 -23.64
N CYS A 454 17.96 1.28 -23.97
CA CYS A 454 16.69 0.91 -24.59
C CYS A 454 16.78 0.82 -26.12
N GLY A 455 17.95 1.11 -26.70
CA GLY A 455 18.23 1.05 -28.11
C GLY A 455 17.81 2.29 -28.88
N GLY A 456 17.50 2.13 -30.16
CA GLY A 456 17.07 3.21 -31.05
C GLY A 456 15.55 3.22 -31.26
N PRO A 457 14.98 4.29 -31.85
CA PRO A 457 13.57 4.32 -32.23
C PRO A 457 13.23 3.17 -33.17
N VAL A 458 12.13 2.48 -32.89
CA VAL A 458 11.58 1.46 -33.80
C VAL A 458 11.21 2.11 -35.16
N PRO A 459 11.13 1.35 -36.26
CA PRO A 459 10.86 1.88 -37.61
C PRO A 459 9.78 2.96 -37.66
N GLN A 460 9.94 3.99 -38.50
CA GLN A 460 8.98 5.10 -38.65
C GLN A 460 8.63 5.85 -37.35
N THR A 461 9.46 5.73 -36.31
CA THR A 461 9.31 6.47 -35.05
C THR A 461 10.34 7.57 -34.98
N GLU A 462 9.87 8.75 -34.60
CA GLU A 462 10.69 9.89 -34.23
C GLU A 462 10.66 10.06 -32.72
N ILE A 463 11.83 10.34 -32.15
CA ILE A 463 12.01 10.61 -30.73
C ILE A 463 12.79 11.91 -30.60
N LYS A 464 12.40 12.78 -29.67
CA LYS A 464 13.23 13.89 -29.22
C LYS A 464 13.26 13.96 -27.71
N ILE A 465 14.37 14.46 -27.20
CA ILE A 465 14.55 14.77 -25.79
C ILE A 465 14.37 16.27 -25.66
N VAL A 466 13.46 16.74 -24.81
CA VAL A 466 13.16 18.19 -24.68
C VAL A 466 13.40 18.67 -23.27
N ASP A 467 13.82 19.91 -23.10
CA ASP A 467 13.87 20.52 -21.77
C ASP A 467 12.44 20.63 -21.22
N ILE A 468 12.28 20.12 -20.00
CA ILE A 468 11.00 20.05 -19.29
C ILE A 468 10.41 21.44 -18.98
N ASN A 469 11.27 22.47 -18.98
CA ASN A 469 10.90 23.86 -18.70
C ASN A 469 10.78 24.69 -19.98
N ASP A 470 11.16 24.14 -21.14
CA ASP A 470 11.04 24.82 -22.42
C ASP A 470 9.63 24.62 -22.98
N PRO A 471 8.76 25.64 -22.96
CA PRO A 471 7.40 25.53 -23.49
C PRO A 471 7.38 25.36 -25.02
N THR A 472 8.53 25.52 -25.70
CA THR A 472 8.67 25.33 -27.15
C THR A 472 9.00 23.88 -27.53
N PHE A 473 9.30 23.02 -26.56
CA PHE A 473 9.61 21.60 -26.76
C PHE A 473 10.68 21.34 -27.84
N LYS A 474 11.74 22.16 -27.87
CA LYS A 474 12.85 21.94 -28.80
C LYS A 474 13.72 20.78 -28.34
N GLY A 475 14.10 19.95 -29.31
CA GLY A 475 14.98 18.81 -29.11
C GLY A 475 16.40 19.21 -28.70
N LEU A 476 16.87 18.62 -27.63
CA LEU A 476 18.22 18.72 -27.09
C LEU A 476 19.17 17.76 -27.80
N GLY A 477 20.47 18.08 -27.80
CA GLY A 477 21.54 17.30 -28.38
C GLY A 477 21.93 16.05 -27.57
N PRO A 478 22.94 15.29 -28.02
CA PRO A 478 23.39 14.08 -27.34
C PRO A 478 23.87 14.35 -25.92
N ASN A 479 23.61 13.39 -25.03
CA ASN A 479 23.91 13.38 -23.61
C ASN A 479 23.20 14.47 -22.79
N GLU A 480 22.26 15.20 -23.40
CA GLU A 480 21.40 16.14 -22.69
C GLU A 480 20.14 15.43 -22.19
N ASN A 481 19.80 15.64 -20.91
CA ASN A 481 18.67 14.98 -20.26
C ASN A 481 17.39 15.81 -20.43
N GLY A 482 16.27 15.14 -20.70
CA GLY A 482 14.97 15.80 -20.89
C GLY A 482 13.82 14.81 -21.04
N GLU A 483 12.61 15.34 -21.28
CA GLU A 483 11.41 14.51 -21.50
C GLU A 483 11.50 13.83 -22.86
N VAL A 484 11.20 12.52 -22.89
CA VAL A 484 11.10 11.75 -24.12
C VAL A 484 9.75 12.08 -24.75
N LEU A 485 9.79 12.73 -25.91
CA LEU A 485 8.63 12.89 -26.78
C LEU A 485 8.76 11.91 -27.93
N ALA A 486 7.63 11.33 -28.33
CA ALA A 486 7.57 10.38 -29.44
C ALA A 486 6.53 10.81 -30.47
N ARG A 487 6.83 10.58 -31.74
CA ARG A 487 5.89 10.72 -32.85
C ARG A 487 6.04 9.50 -33.75
N GLY A 488 4.93 8.88 -34.13
CA GLY A 488 4.97 7.66 -34.94
C GLY A 488 3.60 7.02 -35.09
N PRO A 489 3.45 6.08 -36.05
CA PRO A 489 2.16 5.47 -36.40
C PRO A 489 1.59 4.53 -35.32
N GLN A 490 2.39 4.11 -34.34
CA GLN A 490 1.97 3.24 -33.23
C GLN A 490 1.31 3.99 -32.06
N ILE A 491 1.33 5.32 -32.09
CA ILE A 491 0.80 6.17 -31.02
C ILE A 491 -0.73 6.16 -31.05
N MET A 492 -1.32 6.03 -29.86
CA MET A 492 -2.77 5.99 -29.65
C MET A 492 -3.52 7.15 -30.31
N LYS A 493 -4.79 6.93 -30.58
CA LYS A 493 -5.72 7.98 -31.02
C LYS A 493 -6.06 8.97 -29.90
N GLY A 494 -6.00 8.54 -28.64
CA GLY A 494 -6.31 9.34 -27.46
C GLY A 494 -6.94 8.52 -26.34
N TYR A 495 -7.39 9.20 -25.27
CA TYR A 495 -8.10 8.56 -24.15
C TYR A 495 -9.62 8.60 -24.35
N LEU A 496 -10.28 7.46 -24.15
CA LEU A 496 -11.72 7.32 -24.22
C LEU A 496 -12.40 8.26 -23.20
N ASN A 497 -13.42 9.00 -23.65
CA ASN A 497 -14.21 9.93 -22.83
C ASN A 497 -13.39 10.97 -22.04
N ASN A 498 -12.13 11.21 -22.40
CA ASN A 498 -11.23 12.07 -21.64
C ASN A 498 -10.40 12.97 -22.56
N LYS A 499 -11.08 13.95 -23.17
CA LYS A 499 -10.45 14.92 -24.06
C LYS A 499 -9.32 15.71 -23.38
N LYS A 500 -9.52 16.11 -22.12
CA LYS A 500 -8.50 16.86 -21.35
C LYS A 500 -7.19 16.08 -21.25
N ALA A 501 -7.24 14.82 -20.83
CA ALA A 501 -6.04 14.00 -20.75
C ALA A 501 -5.42 13.73 -22.13
N THR A 502 -6.24 13.69 -23.19
CA THR A 502 -5.76 13.52 -24.57
C THR A 502 -4.98 14.75 -25.01
N ASP A 503 -5.54 15.95 -24.83
CA ASP A 503 -4.91 17.22 -25.21
C ASP A 503 -3.62 17.50 -24.40
N GLU A 504 -3.53 17.01 -23.16
CA GLU A 504 -2.32 17.13 -22.32
C GLU A 504 -1.19 16.18 -22.73
N THR A 505 -1.53 15.06 -23.38
CA THR A 505 -0.59 14.00 -23.77
C THR A 505 -0.21 14.05 -25.25
N LEU A 506 -1.15 14.38 -26.14
CA LEU A 506 -0.93 14.53 -27.58
C LEU A 506 -0.91 16.03 -27.93
N LEU A 507 0.25 16.52 -28.32
CA LEU A 507 0.46 17.90 -28.71
C LEU A 507 -0.13 18.18 -30.11
N ALA A 508 -0.34 19.45 -30.44
CA ALA A 508 -0.98 19.88 -31.69
C ALA A 508 -0.23 19.45 -32.97
N ASP A 509 1.05 19.12 -32.85
CA ASP A 509 1.95 18.64 -33.90
C ASP A 509 2.18 17.11 -33.88
N ASN A 510 1.27 16.38 -33.23
CA ASN A 510 1.26 14.92 -33.05
C ASN A 510 2.45 14.36 -32.25
N TRP A 511 3.22 15.20 -31.55
CA TRP A 511 4.15 14.71 -30.54
C TRP A 511 3.39 14.22 -29.32
N MET A 512 3.60 12.96 -28.96
CA MET A 512 3.14 12.40 -27.70
C MET A 512 4.19 12.62 -26.62
N ARG A 513 3.75 13.20 -25.50
CA ARG A 513 4.51 13.25 -24.27
C ARG A 513 4.45 11.91 -23.57
N THR A 514 5.58 11.21 -23.46
CA THR A 514 5.62 9.91 -22.76
C THR A 514 5.52 10.09 -21.24
N GLY A 515 5.89 11.27 -20.72
CA GLY A 515 6.07 11.50 -19.29
C GLY A 515 7.26 10.74 -18.69
N ASP A 516 8.12 10.15 -19.52
CA ASP A 516 9.37 9.51 -19.14
C ASP A 516 10.57 10.38 -19.58
N LEU A 517 11.69 10.23 -18.90
CA LEU A 517 12.91 10.98 -19.14
C LEU A 517 14.01 10.09 -19.67
N GLY A 518 14.85 10.72 -20.45
CA GLY A 518 16.06 10.08 -20.91
C GLY A 518 17.01 11.07 -21.52
N HIS A 519 18.06 10.49 -22.05
CA HIS A 519 18.96 11.10 -23.00
C HIS A 519 19.28 10.05 -24.07
N TYR A 520 20.02 10.46 -25.09
CA TYR A 520 20.68 9.55 -26.00
C TYR A 520 22.16 9.88 -26.05
N ASP A 521 23.02 8.88 -26.23
CA ASP A 521 24.47 9.11 -26.32
C ASP A 521 24.91 9.64 -27.70
N GLU A 522 26.20 9.90 -27.89
CA GLU A 522 26.71 10.32 -29.21
C GLU A 522 26.47 9.27 -30.28
N ASP A 523 26.36 7.99 -29.89
CA ASP A 523 26.05 6.89 -30.78
C ASP A 523 24.53 6.73 -30.98
N GLY A 524 23.68 7.61 -30.43
CA GLY A 524 22.23 7.60 -30.62
C GLY A 524 21.47 6.49 -29.90
N PHE A 525 22.10 5.82 -28.93
CA PHE A 525 21.44 4.87 -28.04
C PHE A 525 20.65 5.63 -26.97
N PHE A 526 19.37 5.31 -26.83
CA PHE A 526 18.52 5.95 -25.84
C PHE A 526 18.61 5.25 -24.49
N TYR A 527 18.59 6.05 -23.45
CA TYR A 527 18.56 5.62 -22.07
C TYR A 527 17.34 6.26 -21.43
N VAL A 528 16.29 5.46 -21.23
CA VAL A 528 15.15 5.91 -20.42
C VAL A 528 15.53 5.73 -18.98
N THR A 529 16.07 6.80 -18.41
CA THR A 529 16.70 6.79 -17.10
C THR A 529 15.69 6.91 -15.99
N ASP A 530 14.59 7.62 -16.23
CA ASP A 530 13.60 7.84 -15.19
C ASP A 530 12.23 8.22 -15.72
N ARG A 531 11.26 8.44 -14.83
CA ARG A 531 10.05 9.16 -15.20
C ARG A 531 10.24 10.66 -15.02
N LEU A 532 9.59 11.50 -15.83
CA LEU A 532 9.56 12.97 -15.64
C LEU A 532 9.22 13.38 -14.21
N LYS A 533 8.40 12.56 -13.56
CA LYS A 533 7.95 12.73 -12.18
C LYS A 533 8.92 12.14 -11.13
N GLU A 534 10.09 11.61 -11.53
CA GLU A 534 11.01 10.82 -10.68
C GLU A 534 12.46 11.38 -10.51
N LEU A 535 12.98 12.25 -11.41
CA LEU A 535 14.34 12.86 -11.35
C LEU A 535 14.76 13.45 -10.00
N ILE A 536 16.08 13.45 -9.74
CA ILE A 536 16.71 14.05 -8.57
C ILE A 536 17.26 15.44 -8.90
N LYS A 537 16.82 16.51 -8.23
CA LYS A 537 17.19 17.90 -8.53
C LYS A 537 18.23 18.44 -7.54
N VAL A 538 19.51 18.36 -7.88
CA VAL A 538 20.65 18.79 -7.03
C VAL A 538 21.19 20.15 -7.50
N LYS A 539 20.99 21.23 -6.74
CA LYS A 539 21.49 22.60 -6.98
C LYS A 539 21.14 23.18 -8.36
N GLY A 540 19.97 22.81 -8.89
CA GLY A 540 19.51 23.21 -10.23
C GLY A 540 19.92 22.24 -11.35
N PHE A 541 20.77 21.25 -11.05
CA PHE A 541 21.10 20.16 -11.97
C PHE A 541 20.11 18.99 -11.81
N GLN A 542 19.77 18.34 -12.93
CA GLN A 542 18.87 17.20 -12.97
C GLN A 542 19.69 15.90 -13.04
N VAL A 543 19.65 15.09 -11.98
CA VAL A 543 20.42 13.85 -11.82
C VAL A 543 19.50 12.65 -12.03
N PRO A 544 19.77 11.80 -13.05
CA PRO A 544 19.02 10.57 -13.29
C PRO A 544 19.41 9.46 -12.29
N PRO A 545 18.47 8.90 -11.50
CA PRO A 545 18.79 7.83 -10.54
C PRO A 545 19.37 6.58 -11.19
N ALA A 546 18.87 6.18 -12.37
CA ALA A 546 19.33 4.97 -13.06
C ALA A 546 20.84 4.97 -13.37
N GLU A 547 21.45 6.13 -13.62
CA GLU A 547 22.90 6.26 -13.82
C GLU A 547 23.67 5.81 -12.56
N LEU A 548 23.18 6.20 -11.39
CA LEU A 548 23.79 5.84 -10.10
C LEU A 548 23.47 4.39 -9.70
N GLU A 549 22.30 3.88 -10.08
CA GLU A 549 21.91 2.47 -9.89
C GLU A 549 22.78 1.50 -10.68
N GLU A 550 23.19 1.87 -11.89
CA GLU A 550 24.12 1.09 -12.71
C GLU A 550 25.51 1.01 -12.07
N ILE A 551 26.08 2.16 -11.69
CA ILE A 551 27.40 2.22 -11.03
C ILE A 551 27.41 1.42 -9.71
N LEU A 552 26.34 1.50 -8.91
CA LEU A 552 26.23 0.72 -7.67
C LEU A 552 26.19 -0.79 -7.94
N ARG A 553 25.55 -1.24 -9.03
CA ARG A 553 25.47 -2.67 -9.38
C ARG A 553 26.78 -3.21 -9.93
N ASP A 554 27.59 -2.41 -10.60
CA ASP A 554 28.93 -2.82 -11.08
C ASP A 554 29.92 -3.14 -9.94
N HIS A 555 29.59 -2.75 -8.71
CA HIS A 555 30.37 -3.13 -7.54
C HIS A 555 30.25 -4.65 -7.26
N PRO A 556 31.36 -5.42 -7.16
CA PRO A 556 31.34 -6.89 -7.13
C PRO A 556 30.63 -7.51 -5.90
N LYS A 557 30.33 -6.69 -4.89
CA LYS A 557 29.62 -7.08 -3.66
C LYS A 557 28.13 -6.72 -3.66
N VAL A 558 27.60 -6.12 -4.73
CA VAL A 558 26.20 -5.68 -4.87
C VAL A 558 25.43 -6.63 -5.78
N VAL A 559 24.19 -6.94 -5.41
CA VAL A 559 23.27 -7.83 -6.16
C VAL A 559 22.26 -7.02 -6.96
N ASP A 560 21.70 -5.98 -6.35
CA ASP A 560 20.70 -5.10 -6.94
C ASP A 560 20.77 -3.74 -6.25
N ALA A 561 20.38 -2.66 -6.94
CA ALA A 561 20.41 -1.31 -6.39
C ALA A 561 19.28 -0.46 -6.95
N ALA A 562 18.85 0.53 -6.16
CA ALA A 562 17.92 1.56 -6.57
C ALA A 562 18.34 2.90 -5.95
N VAL A 563 18.17 4.01 -6.66
CA VAL A 563 18.57 5.33 -6.18
C VAL A 563 17.37 6.25 -6.22
N ILE A 564 17.30 7.16 -5.26
CA ILE A 564 16.23 8.14 -5.14
C ILE A 564 16.80 9.50 -4.75
N GLY A 565 16.05 10.55 -5.09
CA GLY A 565 16.30 11.90 -4.64
C GLY A 565 15.69 12.14 -3.27
N ILE A 566 16.47 12.74 -2.37
CA ILE A 566 16.10 12.97 -0.98
C ILE A 566 16.18 14.47 -0.64
N PRO A 567 15.28 15.05 0.17
CA PRO A 567 15.25 16.50 0.36
C PRO A 567 16.52 17.03 1.04
N SER A 568 17.08 18.13 0.53
CA SER A 568 18.22 18.84 1.12
C SER A 568 17.99 20.34 1.13
N THR A 569 18.06 20.95 2.32
CA THR A 569 17.82 22.39 2.52
C THR A 569 18.82 23.29 1.78
N LYS A 570 19.99 22.76 1.42
CA LYS A 570 21.06 23.50 0.73
C LYS A 570 21.21 23.12 -0.75
N HIS A 571 20.74 21.95 -1.15
CA HIS A 571 20.96 21.41 -2.51
C HIS A 571 19.65 21.13 -3.27
N GLY A 572 18.47 21.38 -2.70
CA GLY A 572 17.21 20.94 -3.29
C GLY A 572 16.97 19.46 -2.97
N GLU A 573 17.66 18.57 -3.67
CA GLU A 573 17.72 17.14 -3.38
C GLU A 573 19.17 16.62 -3.33
N LEU A 574 19.39 15.46 -2.71
CA LEU A 574 20.64 14.69 -2.77
C LEU A 574 20.33 13.25 -3.25
N PRO A 575 21.26 12.58 -3.95
CA PRO A 575 21.10 11.16 -4.28
C PRO A 575 21.31 10.24 -3.07
N HIS A 576 20.39 9.30 -2.82
CA HIS A 576 20.48 8.23 -1.80
C HIS A 576 20.30 6.84 -2.43
N GLY A 577 21.17 5.89 -2.08
CA GLY A 577 21.18 4.54 -2.66
C GLY A 577 20.63 3.44 -1.75
N TYR A 578 19.72 2.62 -2.25
CA TYR A 578 19.29 1.35 -1.66
C TYR A 578 20.05 0.20 -2.30
N VAL A 579 20.66 -0.67 -1.49
CA VAL A 579 21.59 -1.70 -1.99
C VAL A 579 21.26 -3.08 -1.40
N VAL A 580 21.16 -4.08 -2.26
CA VAL A 580 21.08 -5.50 -1.87
C VAL A 580 22.48 -6.09 -1.95
N GLN A 581 22.98 -6.63 -0.85
CA GLN A 581 24.34 -7.19 -0.78
C GLN A 581 24.39 -8.65 -1.26
N LYS A 582 25.55 -9.09 -1.74
CA LYS A 582 25.79 -10.49 -2.13
C LYS A 582 25.93 -11.38 -0.90
N ALA A 583 25.19 -12.50 -0.88
CA ALA A 583 25.17 -13.42 0.25
C ALA A 583 26.59 -13.89 0.63
N GLY A 584 26.93 -13.75 1.92
CA GLY A 584 28.22 -14.16 2.47
C GLY A 584 29.37 -13.15 2.32
N VAL A 585 29.12 -11.96 1.75
CA VAL A 585 30.14 -10.90 1.57
C VAL A 585 29.61 -9.57 2.13
N GLN A 586 30.42 -8.87 2.92
CA GLN A 586 30.06 -7.59 3.53
C GLN A 586 30.68 -6.41 2.76
N VAL A 587 29.89 -5.35 2.55
CA VAL A 587 30.30 -4.07 1.93
C VAL A 587 29.81 -2.92 2.80
N THR A 588 30.60 -1.86 2.96
CA THR A 588 30.24 -0.73 3.82
C THR A 588 29.65 0.43 3.02
N GLU A 589 28.87 1.30 3.67
CA GLU A 589 28.32 2.52 3.05
C GLU A 589 29.43 3.40 2.47
N LYS A 590 30.51 3.61 3.23
CA LYS A 590 31.64 4.44 2.81
C LYS A 590 32.37 3.87 1.58
N GLU A 591 32.58 2.55 1.53
CA GLU A 591 33.18 1.88 0.36
C GLU A 591 32.38 2.15 -0.93
N LEU A 592 31.05 2.13 -0.85
CA LEU A 592 30.18 2.38 -2.00
C LEU A 592 30.07 3.87 -2.36
N GLN A 593 30.08 4.77 -1.38
CA GLN A 593 30.12 6.21 -1.62
C GLN A 593 31.42 6.63 -2.31
N ASP A 594 32.57 6.15 -1.82
CA ASP A 594 33.88 6.42 -2.42
C ASP A 594 33.94 5.84 -3.84
N TYR A 595 33.43 4.61 -4.05
CA TYR A 595 33.36 3.97 -5.37
C TYR A 595 32.55 4.80 -6.38
N VAL A 596 31.40 5.34 -6.00
CA VAL A 596 30.60 6.21 -6.89
C VAL A 596 31.30 7.55 -7.10
N ALA A 597 31.87 8.15 -6.05
CA ALA A 597 32.49 9.48 -6.10
C ALA A 597 33.71 9.58 -7.04
N GLU A 598 34.48 8.49 -7.18
CA GLU A 598 35.59 8.39 -8.14
C GLU A 598 35.15 8.42 -9.62
N ARG A 599 33.87 8.16 -9.90
CA ARG A 599 33.34 7.92 -11.25
C ARG A 599 32.38 8.98 -11.75
N VAL A 600 31.86 9.84 -10.86
CA VAL A 600 30.89 10.88 -11.21
C VAL A 600 31.27 12.24 -10.61
N THR A 601 30.79 13.32 -11.22
CA THR A 601 30.99 14.70 -10.75
C THR A 601 30.33 14.95 -9.38
N ALA A 602 30.84 15.90 -8.60
CA ALA A 602 30.44 16.14 -7.20
C ALA A 602 28.93 16.23 -6.93
N TYR A 603 28.14 16.84 -7.81
CA TYR A 603 26.69 16.95 -7.61
C TYR A 603 25.92 15.62 -7.83
N LYS A 604 26.58 14.57 -8.34
CA LYS A 604 26.04 13.21 -8.51
C LYS A 604 26.47 12.26 -7.38
N HIS A 605 27.26 12.73 -6.41
CA HIS A 605 27.71 11.90 -5.28
C HIS A 605 26.52 11.44 -4.42
N LEU A 606 26.60 10.23 -3.85
CA LEU A 606 25.59 9.67 -2.93
C LEU A 606 25.66 10.32 -1.53
N GLU A 607 25.69 11.64 -1.47
CA GLU A 607 25.73 12.43 -0.23
C GLU A 607 24.46 12.25 0.62
N GLY A 608 23.39 11.69 0.04
CA GLY A 608 22.20 11.31 0.78
C GLY A 608 22.32 10.02 1.58
N GLY A 609 23.41 9.26 1.43
CA GLY A 609 23.71 8.02 2.15
C GLY A 609 23.34 6.73 1.40
N ILE A 610 23.57 5.58 2.03
CA ILE A 610 23.20 4.25 1.52
C ILE A 610 22.44 3.42 2.55
N THR A 611 21.34 2.79 2.13
CA THR A 611 20.56 1.85 2.94
C THR A 611 20.67 0.43 2.40
N PHE A 612 21.05 -0.54 3.23
CA PHE A 612 21.08 -1.95 2.84
C PHE A 612 19.71 -2.62 3.04
N VAL A 613 19.19 -3.28 2.00
CA VAL A 613 17.87 -3.94 1.99
C VAL A 613 17.98 -5.37 1.48
N SER A 614 17.01 -6.22 1.83
CA SER A 614 16.98 -7.61 1.37
C SER A 614 16.53 -7.77 -0.09
N GLN A 615 15.74 -6.83 -0.61
CA GLN A 615 15.35 -6.76 -2.03
C GLN A 615 14.89 -5.36 -2.44
N ILE A 616 15.02 -5.01 -3.72
CA ILE A 616 14.49 -3.77 -4.30
C ILE A 616 13.01 -3.98 -4.71
N PRO A 617 12.06 -3.14 -4.26
CA PRO A 617 10.64 -3.28 -4.59
C PRO A 617 10.34 -2.99 -6.07
N LYS A 618 9.61 -3.90 -6.74
CA LYS A 618 9.27 -3.84 -8.17
C LYS A 618 7.80 -4.24 -8.43
N ASN A 619 7.13 -3.69 -9.45
CA ASN A 619 5.74 -4.06 -9.83
C ASN A 619 5.67 -5.39 -10.61
N ALA A 620 4.46 -5.80 -11.05
CA ALA A 620 4.25 -7.03 -11.83
C ALA A 620 4.98 -7.06 -13.19
N THR A 621 5.39 -5.90 -13.69
CA THR A 621 6.19 -5.77 -14.91
C THR A 621 7.68 -5.53 -14.62
N GLY A 622 8.12 -5.69 -13.37
CA GLY A 622 9.50 -5.55 -12.92
C GLY A 622 10.00 -4.13 -12.69
N LYS A 623 9.13 -3.11 -12.78
CA LYS A 623 9.51 -1.70 -12.68
C LYS A 623 9.76 -1.34 -11.22
N ILE A 624 10.91 -0.72 -10.93
CA ILE A 624 11.28 -0.24 -9.59
C ILE A 624 10.15 0.66 -9.10
N LEU A 625 9.61 0.34 -7.94
CA LEU A 625 8.61 1.15 -7.28
C LEU A 625 9.34 2.26 -6.51
N ARG A 626 9.95 3.22 -7.23
CA ARG A 626 10.71 4.33 -6.60
C ARG A 626 9.84 5.15 -5.65
N ARG A 627 8.52 5.17 -5.86
CA ARG A 627 7.58 5.73 -4.89
C ARG A 627 7.65 5.00 -3.54
N GLN A 628 7.73 3.67 -3.52
CA GLN A 628 7.91 2.90 -2.28
C GLN A 628 9.28 3.13 -1.65
N LEU A 629 10.35 3.28 -2.45
CA LEU A 629 11.69 3.60 -1.93
C LEU A 629 11.78 5.03 -1.39
N LYS A 630 11.18 6.01 -2.09
CA LYS A 630 11.01 7.38 -1.59
C LYS A 630 10.09 7.38 -0.36
N GLU A 631 9.02 6.60 -0.31
CA GLU A 631 8.20 6.40 0.89
C GLU A 631 8.93 5.64 2.00
N GLU A 632 9.98 4.88 1.69
CA GLU A 632 10.84 4.14 2.61
C GLU A 632 12.05 4.96 3.07
N TYR A 633 12.41 6.01 2.34
CA TYR A 633 13.46 6.98 2.68
C TYR A 633 12.87 8.23 3.34
N ALA A 634 11.88 8.81 2.67
CA ALA A 634 10.85 9.66 3.24
C ALA A 634 9.83 8.78 3.98
N LYS A 635 10.22 7.56 4.42
CA LYS A 635 9.90 7.15 5.80
C LYS A 635 10.71 8.10 6.61
N PRO A 636 10.05 9.06 7.17
CA PRO A 636 10.79 9.93 7.99
C PRO A 636 10.63 9.21 9.38
N LYS A 637 11.59 9.26 10.30
CA LYS A 637 11.72 10.46 11.13
C LYS A 637 11.08 11.66 10.40
N LEU A 638 9.76 11.86 10.60
CA LEU A 638 8.65 12.19 9.64
C LEU A 638 8.71 13.56 8.86
N ASP A 639 8.38 13.68 7.54
CA ASP A 639 7.60 14.76 6.90
C ASP A 639 7.03 14.46 5.47
N LEU A 640 5.79 14.91 5.24
CA LEU A 640 4.86 14.70 4.11
C LEU A 640 4.30 16.08 3.70
N LYS A 641 4.77 16.65 2.58
CA LYS A 641 4.31 17.97 2.12
C LYS A 641 4.26 18.11 0.58
N MET A 642 3.68 17.18 -0.21
CA MET A 642 3.41 17.53 -1.63
C MET A 642 2.38 16.70 -2.45
N ILE A 643 1.48 15.88 -1.89
CA ILE A 643 0.51 15.14 -2.75
C ILE A 643 -0.88 15.80 -2.81
N ARG A 644 -1.26 16.71 -1.93
CA ARG A 644 -2.61 17.31 -2.00
C ARG A 644 -2.76 18.46 -2.99
N GLN A 645 -2.11 18.38 -4.15
CA GLN A 645 -2.58 19.19 -5.27
C GLN A 645 -3.52 18.49 -6.25
N ILE A 646 -3.69 17.17 -6.26
CA ILE A 646 -4.37 16.56 -7.43
C ILE A 646 -5.82 16.13 -7.21
N SER A 647 -6.33 15.96 -5.99
CA SER A 647 -7.67 15.35 -5.89
C SER A 647 -8.86 16.30 -6.12
N LYS A 648 -8.68 17.60 -6.36
CA LYS A 648 -9.80 18.42 -6.85
C LYS A 648 -10.00 18.13 -8.33
N ALA A 649 -10.84 17.14 -8.64
CA ALA A 649 -11.96 17.30 -9.59
C ALA A 649 -12.59 15.95 -9.96
N VAL A 650 -13.37 15.31 -9.08
CA VAL A 650 -14.55 14.57 -9.56
C VAL A 650 -15.66 14.65 -8.52
N GLY A 651 -16.61 15.53 -8.78
CA GLY A 651 -17.94 15.51 -8.19
C GLY A 651 -18.90 14.59 -8.96
N PRO A 652 -20.12 14.38 -8.43
CA PRO A 652 -20.72 13.05 -8.29
C PRO A 652 -22.08 12.91 -9.00
N GLN A 653 -22.66 11.69 -8.99
CA GLN A 653 -24.06 11.43 -8.59
C GLN A 653 -24.49 9.98 -8.89
N LEU A 654 -25.00 9.27 -7.88
CA LEU A 654 -26.17 8.40 -8.02
C LEU A 654 -26.87 8.25 -6.65
N LYS A 655 -28.18 8.51 -6.67
CA LYS A 655 -29.06 8.73 -5.51
C LYS A 655 -29.53 7.44 -4.81
N ARG A 656 -29.83 7.65 -3.52
CA ARG A 656 -30.53 6.80 -2.52
C ARG A 656 -31.87 6.20 -2.98
N ALA A 657 -32.25 5.09 -2.35
CA ALA A 657 -33.62 4.76 -1.92
C ALA A 657 -33.54 3.99 -0.57
N SER A 658 -33.49 4.70 0.57
CA SER A 658 -34.59 4.99 1.51
C SER A 658 -35.14 3.78 2.29
N PHE A 659 -34.67 3.60 3.52
CA PHE A 659 -35.44 3.01 4.62
C PHE A 659 -35.69 4.12 5.65
N ARG A 660 -36.96 4.45 5.88
CA ARG A 660 -37.40 5.39 6.92
C ARG A 660 -37.62 4.61 8.21
N SER A 661 -36.85 4.90 9.26
CA SER A 661 -37.24 4.62 10.65
C SER A 661 -37.67 5.93 11.33
N LYS A 662 -38.72 5.84 12.15
CA LYS A 662 -39.35 6.97 12.84
C LYS A 662 -38.56 7.33 14.10
N SER A 663 -37.99 8.54 14.13
CA SER A 663 -37.61 9.27 15.35
C SER A 663 -37.64 10.77 15.03
N SER A 664 -38.33 11.55 15.85
CA SER A 664 -38.92 12.87 15.52
C SER A 664 -38.02 14.08 15.81
N THR A 665 -36.75 14.02 15.48
CA THR A 665 -35.87 15.21 15.48
C THR A 665 -35.25 15.32 14.11
N THR A 666 -35.75 16.26 13.30
CA THR A 666 -35.15 16.61 12.02
C THR A 666 -33.74 17.14 12.28
N LEU A 667 -32.72 16.34 11.93
CA LEU A 667 -31.34 16.80 11.94
C LEU A 667 -31.21 18.07 11.08
N PRO A 668 -30.41 19.05 11.50
CA PRO A 668 -30.15 20.25 10.69
C PRO A 668 -29.54 19.87 9.33
N SER A 669 -29.78 20.69 8.32
CA SER A 669 -29.16 20.51 7.00
C SER A 669 -27.64 20.64 7.11
N LEU A 670 -26.88 19.77 6.44
CA LEU A 670 -25.41 19.83 6.39
C LEU A 670 -24.87 21.24 6.10
N SER A 671 -25.57 22.00 5.25
CA SER A 671 -25.20 23.37 4.90
C SER A 671 -25.15 24.35 6.09
N SER A 672 -25.85 24.09 7.20
CA SER A 672 -25.89 24.99 8.34
C SER A 672 -24.70 24.85 9.30
N PHE A 673 -23.96 23.74 9.23
CA PHE A 673 -22.82 23.46 10.11
C PHE A 673 -21.58 22.99 9.36
N ARG A 674 -21.60 23.12 8.03
CA ARG A 674 -20.46 22.85 7.14
C ARG A 674 -20.09 24.12 6.40
N THR A 675 -18.87 24.57 6.59
CA THR A 675 -18.31 25.74 5.92
C THR A 675 -17.20 25.34 4.98
N HIS A 676 -16.90 26.20 4.00
CA HIS A 676 -15.75 26.03 3.12
C HIS A 676 -14.95 27.32 3.06
N THR A 677 -13.65 27.26 3.37
CA THR A 677 -12.72 28.37 3.17
C THR A 677 -11.55 27.94 2.26
N PRO A 678 -10.91 28.87 1.53
CA PRO A 678 -9.71 28.55 0.75
C PRO A 678 -8.57 27.94 1.59
N GLU A 679 -8.42 28.38 2.84
CA GLU A 679 -7.33 27.99 3.73
C GLU A 679 -7.57 26.65 4.45
N ASP A 680 -8.81 26.36 4.85
CA ASP A 680 -9.14 25.17 5.63
C ASP A 680 -9.94 24.12 4.85
N GLY A 681 -10.40 24.41 3.63
CA GLY A 681 -11.29 23.55 2.86
C GLY A 681 -12.65 23.39 3.54
N PHE A 682 -13.26 22.21 3.45
CA PHE A 682 -14.49 21.92 4.16
C PHE A 682 -14.25 21.62 5.64
N VAL A 683 -14.90 22.40 6.50
CA VAL A 683 -14.87 22.25 7.96
C VAL A 683 -16.28 22.00 8.46
N LEU A 684 -16.44 21.00 9.31
CA LEU A 684 -17.68 20.72 10.01
C LEU A 684 -17.57 21.29 11.43
N SER A 685 -18.45 22.23 11.73
CA SER A 685 -18.69 22.71 13.08
C SER A 685 -19.72 21.82 13.78
N SER A 686 -19.81 21.94 15.09
CA SER A 686 -20.78 21.19 15.86
C SER A 686 -22.24 21.48 15.47
N ILE A 687 -23.07 20.43 15.49
CA ILE A 687 -24.53 20.56 15.45
C ILE A 687 -25.14 20.80 16.83
N TYR A 688 -24.34 20.67 17.88
CA TYR A 688 -24.76 20.83 19.26
C TYR A 688 -24.60 22.29 19.70
N GLU A 689 -25.38 22.70 20.70
CA GLU A 689 -25.28 24.05 21.25
C GLU A 689 -23.85 24.33 21.77
N PRO A 690 -23.25 25.49 21.42
CA PRO A 690 -21.95 25.88 21.96
C PRO A 690 -21.95 25.87 23.49
N ILE A 691 -20.87 25.38 24.08
CA ILE A 691 -20.68 25.41 25.53
C ILE A 691 -20.33 26.82 26.01
N SER A 692 -20.71 27.13 27.24
CA SER A 692 -20.11 28.26 27.96
C SER A 692 -18.76 27.82 28.49
N MET A 693 -17.69 28.45 28.01
CA MET A 693 -16.33 28.13 28.43
C MET A 693 -16.15 28.33 29.95
N PRO A 694 -15.78 27.27 30.71
CA PRO A 694 -15.58 27.41 32.15
C PRO A 694 -14.29 28.17 32.45
N ASP A 695 -14.41 29.25 33.22
CA ASP A 695 -13.27 30.00 33.76
C ASP A 695 -12.98 29.52 35.20
N LEU A 696 -12.71 28.22 35.35
CA LEU A 696 -12.47 27.55 36.63
C LEU A 696 -11.38 26.51 36.49
N THR A 697 -10.54 26.37 37.52
CA THR A 697 -9.66 25.22 37.64
C THR A 697 -10.48 23.94 37.86
N VAL A 698 -9.87 22.77 37.65
CA VAL A 698 -10.59 21.48 37.71
C VAL A 698 -11.18 21.20 39.09
N ASP A 699 -10.46 21.52 40.16
CA ASP A 699 -10.96 21.42 41.54
C ASP A 699 -12.16 22.36 41.74
N GLN A 700 -12.04 23.63 41.37
CA GLN A 700 -13.13 24.61 41.47
C GLN A 700 -14.35 24.17 40.65
N TYR A 701 -14.13 23.64 39.44
CA TYR A 701 -15.17 23.15 38.55
C TYR A 701 -15.95 21.98 39.16
N VAL A 702 -15.26 21.02 39.78
CA VAL A 702 -15.90 19.88 40.46
C VAL A 702 -16.68 20.36 41.69
N TRP A 703 -16.16 21.35 42.42
CA TRP A 703 -16.77 21.85 43.65
C TRP A 703 -17.81 22.96 43.44
N LYS A 704 -17.95 23.52 42.22
CA LYS A 704 -18.81 24.70 41.93
C LYS A 704 -20.26 24.57 42.41
N ASN A 705 -20.76 23.34 42.49
CA ASN A 705 -22.13 23.02 42.87
C ASN A 705 -22.22 22.14 44.14
N ILE A 706 -21.14 22.00 44.92
CA ILE A 706 -21.09 21.07 46.06
C ILE A 706 -22.22 21.27 47.08
N SER A 707 -22.67 22.51 47.28
CA SER A 707 -23.77 22.85 48.20
C SER A 707 -25.08 22.14 47.87
N LYS A 708 -25.28 21.73 46.60
CA LYS A 708 -26.48 21.00 46.15
C LYS A 708 -26.49 19.52 46.57
N TRP A 709 -25.33 18.93 46.85
CA TRP A 709 -25.21 17.47 47.05
C TRP A 709 -24.13 17.06 48.06
N GLN A 710 -23.76 17.95 48.99
CA GLN A 710 -22.71 17.73 50.00
C GLN A 710 -22.84 16.40 50.78
N ASN A 711 -24.07 15.95 51.04
CA ASN A 711 -24.39 14.75 51.80
C ASN A 711 -24.52 13.49 50.92
N LYS A 712 -24.56 13.63 49.59
CA LYS A 712 -24.62 12.50 48.67
C LYS A 712 -23.27 11.79 48.62
N VAL A 713 -23.30 10.50 48.30
CA VAL A 713 -22.08 9.71 48.08
C VAL A 713 -21.47 10.16 46.75
N ALA A 714 -20.24 10.67 46.80
CA ALA A 714 -19.50 11.06 45.61
C ALA A 714 -18.86 9.83 44.95
N ILE A 715 -18.14 9.05 45.76
CA ILE A 715 -17.44 7.88 45.30
C ILE A 715 -17.47 6.75 46.34
N ALA A 716 -17.61 5.52 45.87
CA ALA A 716 -17.58 4.31 46.69
C ALA A 716 -16.73 3.21 46.02
N CYS A 717 -16.11 2.34 46.82
CA CYS A 717 -15.42 1.16 46.32
C CYS A 717 -16.42 0.01 46.18
N GLY A 718 -16.58 -0.53 44.97
CA GLY A 718 -17.45 -1.69 44.73
C GLY A 718 -16.97 -2.99 45.38
N VAL A 719 -15.71 -3.03 45.85
CA VAL A 719 -15.12 -4.23 46.48
C VAL A 719 -15.15 -4.14 48.01
N THR A 720 -14.73 -3.01 48.56
CA THR A 720 -14.55 -2.85 50.03
C THR A 720 -15.71 -2.12 50.71
N GLY A 721 -16.63 -1.52 49.94
CA GLY A 721 -17.73 -0.70 50.46
C GLY A 721 -17.31 0.67 51.03
N ARG A 722 -16.00 0.96 51.10
CA ARG A 722 -15.49 2.28 51.52
C ARG A 722 -16.08 3.37 50.63
N LYS A 723 -16.55 4.46 51.23
CA LYS A 723 -17.26 5.52 50.50
C LYS A 723 -17.02 6.89 51.11
N TYR A 724 -17.02 7.90 50.26
CA TYR A 724 -16.89 9.29 50.65
C TYR A 724 -18.11 10.07 50.14
N THR A 725 -18.70 10.88 51.01
CA THR A 725 -19.65 11.90 50.58
C THR A 725 -18.92 13.04 49.89
N TYR A 726 -19.63 13.88 49.14
CA TYR A 726 -19.02 15.05 48.50
C TYR A 726 -18.30 15.96 49.50
N SER A 727 -18.90 16.24 50.65
CA SER A 727 -18.27 17.05 51.71
C SER A 727 -16.97 16.41 52.19
N LYS A 728 -16.98 15.11 52.53
CA LYS A 728 -15.77 14.42 53.01
C LYS A 728 -14.69 14.38 51.94
N LEU A 729 -15.07 14.12 50.69
CA LEU A 729 -14.13 14.06 49.57
C LEU A 729 -13.42 15.41 49.40
N ARG A 730 -14.18 16.52 49.40
CA ARG A 730 -13.64 17.88 49.33
C ARG A 730 -12.71 18.19 50.49
N ASP A 731 -13.12 17.91 51.73
CA ASP A 731 -12.31 18.25 52.91
C ASP A 731 -11.01 17.45 52.98
N HIS A 732 -11.06 16.18 52.56
CA HIS A 732 -9.86 15.34 52.41
C HIS A 732 -8.93 15.85 51.30
N SER A 733 -9.48 16.30 50.15
CA SER A 733 -8.68 16.93 49.09
C SER A 733 -8.02 18.23 49.55
N ALA A 734 -8.74 19.09 50.26
CA ALA A 734 -8.18 20.34 50.79
C ALA A 734 -7.09 20.09 51.84
N ALA A 735 -7.26 19.07 52.71
CA ALA A 735 -6.24 18.68 53.67
C ALA A 735 -4.97 18.13 52.98
N MET A 736 -5.17 17.32 51.93
CA MET A 736 -4.10 16.85 51.05
C MET A 736 -3.35 18.03 50.43
N ALA A 737 -4.06 19.03 49.89
CA ALA A 737 -3.46 20.21 49.27
C ALA A 737 -2.53 20.97 50.23
N VAL A 738 -3.01 21.25 51.46
CA VAL A 738 -2.22 21.95 52.50
C VAL A 738 -0.93 21.18 52.78
N ARG A 739 -1.03 19.87 53.02
CA ARG A 739 0.15 19.08 53.40
C ARG A 739 1.12 18.87 52.24
N LEU A 740 0.64 18.78 51.01
CA LEU A 740 1.53 18.76 49.83
C LEU A 740 2.39 20.03 49.77
N GLN A 741 1.81 21.21 50.03
CA GLN A 741 2.58 22.45 50.08
C GLN A 741 3.46 22.57 51.35
N LYS A 742 2.94 22.26 52.54
CA LYS A 742 3.63 22.54 53.81
C LYS A 742 4.62 21.46 54.24
N ASN A 743 4.26 20.19 54.10
CA ASN A 743 5.10 19.10 54.58
C ASN A 743 6.19 18.71 53.57
N PHE A 744 5.93 18.92 52.28
CA PHE A 744 6.86 18.55 51.20
C PHE A 744 7.42 19.76 50.42
N ASN A 745 7.03 20.98 50.80
CA ASN A 745 7.47 22.23 50.16
C ASN A 745 7.22 22.27 48.64
N LEU A 746 6.17 21.59 48.16
CA LEU A 746 5.82 21.60 46.74
C LEU A 746 5.24 22.96 46.34
N LYS A 747 5.62 23.43 45.15
CA LYS A 747 5.25 24.74 44.60
C LYS A 747 4.40 24.58 43.35
N ARG A 748 3.69 25.65 42.97
CA ARG A 748 2.93 25.72 41.71
C ARG A 748 3.78 25.21 40.55
N GLY A 749 3.19 24.35 39.72
CA GLY A 749 3.86 23.75 38.55
C GLY A 749 4.73 22.53 38.86
N ASP A 750 5.00 22.22 40.13
CA ASP A 750 5.66 20.96 40.48
C ASP A 750 4.79 19.76 40.12
N VAL A 751 5.43 18.67 39.71
CA VAL A 751 4.75 17.46 39.25
C VAL A 751 4.65 16.45 40.39
N VAL A 752 3.47 15.83 40.56
CA VAL A 752 3.26 14.67 41.43
C VAL A 752 2.73 13.48 40.62
N GLY A 753 3.24 12.29 40.90
CA GLY A 753 2.81 11.06 40.25
C GLY A 753 1.63 10.40 40.97
N ILE A 754 0.66 9.88 40.22
CA ILE A 754 -0.42 9.04 40.76
C ILE A 754 -0.34 7.67 40.09
N CYS A 755 0.22 6.70 40.81
CA CYS A 755 0.36 5.30 40.42
C CYS A 755 -0.62 4.42 41.22
N LEU A 756 -1.91 4.71 41.09
CA LEU A 756 -3.00 4.05 41.81
C LEU A 756 -3.97 3.39 40.84
N PRO A 757 -4.56 2.23 41.18
CA PRO A 757 -5.72 1.71 40.47
C PRO A 757 -6.98 2.53 40.78
N ASN A 758 -8.12 2.14 40.25
CA ASN A 758 -9.40 2.78 40.57
C ASN A 758 -9.78 2.53 42.03
N VAL A 759 -9.52 3.53 42.87
CA VAL A 759 -9.87 3.54 44.29
C VAL A 759 -10.57 4.85 44.64
N PRO A 760 -11.43 4.87 45.69
CA PRO A 760 -12.14 6.08 46.09
C PRO A 760 -11.24 7.26 46.49
N GLU A 761 -10.00 6.96 46.89
CA GLU A 761 -8.99 7.96 47.27
C GLU A 761 -8.25 8.58 46.07
N TYR A 762 -8.40 8.03 44.86
CA TYR A 762 -7.81 8.59 43.64
C TYR A 762 -8.19 10.07 43.43
N PRO A 763 -9.48 10.47 43.48
CA PRO A 763 -9.85 11.89 43.39
C PRO A 763 -9.33 12.74 44.56
N ILE A 764 -9.03 12.17 45.73
CA ILE A 764 -8.46 12.92 46.85
C ILE A 764 -7.05 13.40 46.50
N ALA A 765 -6.22 12.50 45.99
CA ALA A 765 -4.87 12.83 45.52
C ALA A 765 -4.89 13.81 44.35
N LEU A 766 -5.75 13.54 43.35
CA LEU A 766 -5.86 14.34 42.14
C LEU A 766 -6.34 15.77 42.42
N LEU A 767 -7.47 15.91 43.10
CA LEU A 767 -8.08 17.23 43.36
C LEU A 767 -7.31 18.00 44.44
N GLY A 768 -6.68 17.30 45.40
CA GLY A 768 -5.79 17.94 46.37
C GLY A 768 -4.51 18.46 45.74
N ALA A 769 -3.92 17.73 44.78
CA ALA A 769 -2.80 18.23 43.99
C ALA A 769 -3.20 19.44 43.13
N ALA A 770 -4.38 19.40 42.51
CA ALA A 770 -4.93 20.50 41.73
C ALA A 770 -5.11 21.78 42.58
N GLU A 771 -5.76 21.64 43.75
CA GLU A 771 -6.01 22.76 44.68
C GLU A 771 -4.70 23.32 45.26
N ALA A 772 -3.64 22.52 45.32
CA ALA A 772 -2.29 22.96 45.68
C ALA A 772 -1.51 23.64 44.53
N GLY A 773 -2.06 23.69 43.31
CA GLY A 773 -1.43 24.24 42.11
C GLY A 773 -0.40 23.32 41.44
N LEU A 774 -0.47 22.02 41.72
CA LEU A 774 0.48 21.02 41.23
C LEU A 774 -0.03 20.35 39.94
N VAL A 775 0.92 19.91 39.12
CA VAL A 775 0.64 19.12 37.92
C VAL A 775 0.62 17.64 38.28
N THR A 776 -0.35 16.89 37.76
CA THR A 776 -0.45 15.46 38.04
C THR A 776 0.01 14.62 36.84
N THR A 777 0.90 13.64 37.05
CA THR A 777 1.23 12.63 36.02
C THR A 777 0.59 11.30 36.41
N THR A 778 -0.27 10.75 35.54
CA THR A 778 -1.01 9.52 35.84
C THR A 778 -0.23 8.31 35.34
N ILE A 779 0.05 7.36 36.23
CA ILE A 779 0.91 6.20 35.95
C ILE A 779 0.08 4.94 36.10
N ASN A 780 0.24 4.00 35.16
CA ASN A 780 -0.43 2.72 35.23
C ASN A 780 0.19 1.86 36.35
N PRO A 781 -0.57 1.44 37.38
CA PRO A 781 -0.08 0.67 38.51
C PRO A 781 0.41 -0.74 38.15
N ILE A 782 0.11 -1.24 36.94
CA ILE A 782 0.59 -2.56 36.47
C ILE A 782 1.94 -2.49 35.75
N TYR A 783 2.47 -1.29 35.53
CA TYR A 783 3.74 -1.12 34.83
C TYR A 783 4.93 -1.70 35.61
N THR A 784 5.89 -2.18 34.84
CA THR A 784 7.20 -2.62 35.34
C THR A 784 8.04 -1.42 35.81
N PRO A 785 9.07 -1.65 36.65
CA PRO A 785 9.97 -0.57 37.07
C PRO A 785 10.59 0.22 35.90
N ALA A 786 10.92 -0.45 34.80
CA ALA A 786 11.49 0.18 33.61
C ALA A 786 10.47 1.03 32.83
N GLU A 787 9.19 0.68 32.85
CA GLU A 787 8.14 1.48 32.22
C GLU A 787 7.80 2.72 33.07
N ILE A 788 7.71 2.53 34.41
CA ILE A 788 7.52 3.63 35.35
C ILE A 788 8.70 4.61 35.23
N SER A 789 9.95 4.13 35.23
CA SER A 789 11.14 4.99 35.21
C SER A 789 11.21 5.91 34.00
N ARG A 790 10.79 5.45 32.81
CA ARG A 790 10.69 6.30 31.60
C ARG A 790 9.77 7.49 31.80
N GLN A 791 8.62 7.27 32.45
CA GLN A 791 7.68 8.35 32.76
C GLN A 791 8.25 9.27 33.83
N LEU A 792 8.93 8.74 34.85
CA LEU A 792 9.62 9.55 35.88
C LEU A 792 10.71 10.44 35.27
N ILE A 793 11.53 9.92 34.36
CA ILE A 793 12.61 10.67 33.70
C ILE A 793 12.06 11.90 32.96
N SER A 794 10.95 11.73 32.26
CA SER A 794 10.35 12.78 31.45
C SER A 794 9.53 13.79 32.27
N SER A 795 8.73 13.31 33.23
CA SER A 795 7.83 14.15 34.03
C SER A 795 8.45 14.73 35.31
N LYS A 796 9.57 14.17 35.77
CA LYS A 796 10.34 14.61 36.95
C LYS A 796 9.46 14.91 38.18
N PRO A 797 8.65 13.95 38.65
CA PRO A 797 7.80 14.17 39.81
C PRO A 797 8.64 14.36 41.09
N LYS A 798 8.12 15.15 42.02
CA LYS A 798 8.71 15.38 43.36
C LYS A 798 8.06 14.55 44.47
N LEU A 799 7.01 13.82 44.14
CA LEU A 799 6.27 12.92 45.03
C LEU A 799 5.45 11.94 44.19
N ILE A 800 5.23 10.71 44.66
CA ILE A 800 4.34 9.75 44.00
C ILE A 800 3.40 9.06 45.00
N PHE A 801 2.12 8.95 44.62
CA PHE A 801 1.12 8.16 45.32
C PHE A 801 1.03 6.75 44.74
N THR A 802 1.06 5.72 45.58
CA THR A 802 0.99 4.31 45.16
C THR A 802 0.37 3.41 46.24
N LEU A 803 0.28 2.11 45.99
CA LEU A 803 -0.12 1.10 46.99
C LEU A 803 1.10 0.46 47.64
N PRO A 804 1.00 -0.04 48.89
CA PRO A 804 2.08 -0.83 49.52
C PRO A 804 2.58 -1.98 48.64
N SER A 805 1.69 -2.66 47.92
CA SER A 805 2.03 -3.76 47.00
C SER A 805 2.81 -3.34 45.75
N ILE A 806 2.82 -2.04 45.41
CA ILE A 806 3.49 -1.48 44.22
C ILE A 806 4.76 -0.70 44.64
N TYR A 807 4.94 -0.43 45.93
CA TYR A 807 6.05 0.36 46.49
C TYR A 807 7.43 -0.08 45.97
N GLY A 808 7.74 -1.38 45.99
CA GLY A 808 9.03 -1.89 45.52
C GLY A 808 9.29 -1.62 44.03
N ASN A 809 8.24 -1.68 43.19
CA ASN A 809 8.39 -1.36 41.76
C ASN A 809 8.68 0.12 41.54
N VAL A 810 8.07 1.00 42.35
CA VAL A 810 8.31 2.45 42.30
C VAL A 810 9.72 2.78 42.78
N GLN A 811 10.20 2.15 43.86
CA GLN A 811 11.58 2.33 44.32
C GLN A 811 12.60 1.92 43.24
N ALA A 812 12.45 0.73 42.67
CA ALA A 812 13.31 0.27 41.58
C ALA A 812 13.25 1.21 40.36
N ALA A 813 12.07 1.76 40.06
CA ALA A 813 11.93 2.75 38.98
C ALA A 813 12.67 4.06 39.25
N MET A 814 12.63 4.54 40.51
CA MET A 814 13.36 5.73 40.94
C MET A 814 14.88 5.54 40.86
N GLU A 815 15.37 4.36 41.26
CA GLU A 815 16.79 4.00 41.12
C GLU A 815 17.23 4.02 39.64
N ILE A 816 16.45 3.42 38.75
CA ILE A 816 16.70 3.44 37.29
C ILE A 816 16.68 4.89 36.76
N ALA A 817 15.72 5.69 37.20
CA ALA A 817 15.57 7.09 36.80
C ALA A 817 16.63 8.02 37.42
N ARG A 818 17.40 7.55 38.41
CA ARG A 818 18.32 8.33 39.24
C ARG A 818 17.63 9.53 39.89
N GLN A 819 16.44 9.30 40.44
CA GLN A 819 15.64 10.32 41.13
C GLN A 819 15.42 9.90 42.57
N ASP A 820 15.40 10.88 43.48
CA ASP A 820 15.11 10.68 44.90
C ASP A 820 13.98 11.62 45.32
N PHE A 821 12.83 11.06 45.65
CA PHE A 821 11.64 11.78 46.07
C PHE A 821 10.75 10.90 46.95
N LYS A 822 9.78 11.50 47.66
CA LYS A 822 8.96 10.76 48.63
C LYS A 822 7.88 9.90 47.96
N ILE A 823 7.71 8.68 48.46
CA ILE A 823 6.63 7.76 48.07
C ILE A 823 5.56 7.78 49.15
N VAL A 824 4.31 8.05 48.76
CA VAL A 824 3.13 8.00 49.62
C VAL A 824 2.35 6.72 49.31
N THR A 825 2.09 5.89 50.31
CA THR A 825 1.37 4.63 50.13
C THR A 825 -0.03 4.66 50.73
N LEU A 826 -1.03 4.23 49.95
CA LEU A 826 -2.42 4.08 50.37
C LEU A 826 -2.73 2.63 50.75
N LYS A 827 -3.17 2.41 51.99
CA LYS A 827 -3.68 1.12 52.45
C LYS A 827 -5.12 0.89 51.98
N THR A 828 -5.36 -0.23 51.31
CA THR A 828 -6.66 -0.68 50.84
C THR A 828 -7.36 -1.64 51.81
N SER A 829 -6.60 -2.24 52.72
CA SER A 829 -7.12 -3.12 53.77
C SER A 829 -6.44 -2.85 55.12
N LYS A 830 -7.05 -3.34 56.21
CA LYS A 830 -6.50 -3.19 57.56
C LYS A 830 -5.24 -4.04 57.79
N SER A 831 -5.02 -5.08 56.99
CA SER A 831 -3.86 -5.97 57.09
C SER A 831 -2.61 -5.42 56.40
N GLU A 832 -2.74 -4.39 55.57
CA GLU A 832 -1.59 -3.75 54.93
C GLU A 832 -0.89 -2.79 55.91
N SER A 833 0.44 -2.83 55.92
CA SER A 833 1.28 -1.86 56.63
C SER A 833 1.93 -0.89 55.63
N THR A 834 2.25 0.31 56.12
CA THR A 834 3.05 1.28 55.36
C THR A 834 4.50 0.79 55.28
N PRO A 835 5.09 0.64 54.09
CA PRO A 835 6.49 0.23 53.96
C PRO A 835 7.46 1.18 54.65
N ASN A 836 8.59 0.65 55.14
CA ASN A 836 9.64 1.48 55.75
C ASN A 836 10.17 2.51 54.74
N GLY A 837 10.11 3.79 55.09
CA GLY A 837 10.52 4.91 54.25
C GLY A 837 9.40 5.56 53.42
N ALA A 838 8.21 4.94 53.33
CA ALA A 838 7.02 5.55 52.75
C ALA A 838 6.27 6.43 53.75
N VAL A 839 5.53 7.42 53.22
CA VAL A 839 4.57 8.22 53.97
C VAL A 839 3.18 7.59 53.86
N ASP A 840 2.41 7.59 54.95
CA ASP A 840 1.05 7.06 54.95
C ASP A 840 0.09 8.07 54.28
N PHE A 841 -0.65 7.62 53.25
CA PHE A 841 -1.66 8.46 52.57
C PHE A 841 -2.69 9.03 53.55
N THR A 842 -3.06 8.28 54.58
CA THR A 842 -4.09 8.69 55.56
C THR A 842 -3.64 9.89 56.39
N GLU A 843 -2.34 10.04 56.64
CA GLU A 843 -1.77 11.22 57.28
C GLU A 843 -1.94 12.46 56.41
N LEU A 844 -1.91 12.31 55.09
CA LEU A 844 -2.05 13.44 54.17
C LEU A 844 -3.50 13.88 53.96
N MET A 845 -4.46 12.95 53.97
CA MET A 845 -5.88 13.28 53.80
C MET A 845 -6.62 13.61 55.10
N SER A 846 -6.02 13.35 56.28
CA SER A 846 -6.68 13.58 57.58
C SER A 846 -7.08 15.04 57.77
N THR A 847 -8.32 15.35 58.15
CA THR A 847 -8.72 16.75 58.42
C THR A 847 -8.29 17.23 59.81
N LYS A 848 -7.69 16.36 60.62
CA LYS A 848 -7.23 16.67 61.97
C LYS A 848 -6.00 17.58 61.93
N ASP A 849 -6.02 18.62 62.75
CA ASP A 849 -4.89 19.56 62.95
C ASP A 849 -4.40 20.24 61.66
N VAL A 850 -5.32 20.52 60.71
CA VAL A 850 -5.03 21.22 59.45
C VAL A 850 -5.51 22.67 59.53
N ASP A 851 -4.59 23.62 59.33
CA ASP A 851 -4.97 25.01 59.05
C ASP A 851 -5.20 25.19 57.55
N PHE A 852 -6.47 25.18 57.13
CA PHE A 852 -6.85 25.38 55.73
C PHE A 852 -6.53 26.78 55.19
N ASN A 853 -6.40 27.78 56.06
CA ASN A 853 -6.03 29.14 55.63
C ASN A 853 -4.55 29.24 55.27
N SER A 854 -3.74 28.26 55.72
CA SER A 854 -2.33 28.21 55.36
C SER A 854 -2.10 27.80 53.89
N LEU A 855 -3.12 27.27 53.20
CA LEU A 855 -3.01 26.91 51.78
C LEU A 855 -2.76 28.16 50.94
N ASP A 856 -1.66 28.14 50.19
CA ASP A 856 -1.35 29.20 49.26
C ASP A 856 -2.14 29.00 47.95
N ARG A 857 -3.25 29.73 47.83
CA ARG A 857 -4.20 29.68 46.70
C ARG A 857 -3.92 30.77 45.66
N HIS A 858 -2.66 31.03 45.32
CA HIS A 858 -2.33 31.97 44.24
C HIS A 858 -3.17 31.66 42.98
N PRO A 859 -3.67 32.69 42.26
CA PRO A 859 -4.52 32.48 41.09
C PRO A 859 -3.75 31.69 40.02
N LEU A 860 -4.24 30.47 39.77
CA LEU A 860 -3.82 29.65 38.64
C LEU A 860 -4.49 30.19 37.37
N ASP A 861 -3.77 30.14 36.26
CA ASP A 861 -4.38 30.37 34.96
C ASP A 861 -5.11 29.08 34.55
N ILE A 862 -6.32 29.18 34.01
CA ILE A 862 -7.03 28.01 33.49
C ILE A 862 -6.27 27.32 32.33
N GLU A 863 -5.34 28.04 31.70
CA GLU A 863 -4.43 27.50 30.69
C GLU A 863 -3.19 26.79 31.29
N ASP A 864 -3.01 26.81 32.61
CA ASP A 864 -1.97 26.02 33.25
C ASP A 864 -2.22 24.52 33.08
N THR A 865 -1.14 23.76 32.90
CA THR A 865 -1.21 22.31 32.76
C THR A 865 -1.70 21.68 34.07
N PHE A 866 -2.82 20.97 34.01
CA PHE A 866 -3.39 20.25 35.14
C PHE A 866 -2.85 18.81 35.22
N VAL A 867 -2.79 18.12 34.07
CA VAL A 867 -2.47 16.69 34.03
C VAL A 867 -1.60 16.33 32.83
N LEU A 868 -0.74 15.34 33.04
CA LEU A 868 0.22 14.75 32.11
C LEU A 868 -0.07 13.25 31.91
N PRO A 869 -1.18 12.87 31.27
CA PRO A 869 -1.35 11.48 30.86
C PRO A 869 -0.33 11.12 29.79
N TYR A 870 0.18 9.89 29.82
CA TYR A 870 1.09 9.40 28.78
C TYR A 870 0.32 8.60 27.74
N SER A 871 0.59 8.87 26.46
CA SER A 871 -0.06 8.15 25.37
C SER A 871 0.36 6.67 25.35
N SER A 872 -0.55 5.78 24.93
CA SER A 872 -0.41 4.31 25.02
C SER A 872 0.78 3.67 24.27
N GLY A 873 1.66 4.46 23.64
CA GLY A 873 2.95 3.99 23.10
C GLY A 873 2.85 2.92 22.00
N THR A 874 1.74 2.83 21.25
CA THR A 874 1.52 1.74 20.28
C THR A 874 2.53 1.71 19.12
N THR A 875 3.24 2.82 18.87
CA THR A 875 4.16 2.98 17.72
C THR A 875 5.50 3.64 18.09
N GLY A 876 5.77 3.86 19.38
CA GLY A 876 6.97 4.54 19.89
C GLY A 876 6.95 4.67 21.42
N LEU A 877 7.94 5.38 22.00
CA LEU A 877 7.97 5.63 23.45
C LEU A 877 6.76 6.51 23.87
N PRO A 878 6.11 6.24 25.02
CA PRO A 878 5.02 7.06 25.55
C PRO A 878 5.43 8.54 25.68
N LYS A 879 4.55 9.46 25.23
CA LYS A 879 4.76 10.92 25.31
C LYS A 879 3.81 11.52 26.35
N GLY A 880 4.31 12.43 27.19
CA GLY A 880 3.49 13.15 28.16
C GLY A 880 2.65 14.22 27.47
N VAL A 881 1.34 14.11 27.52
CA VAL A 881 0.38 15.04 26.90
C VAL A 881 0.06 16.15 27.91
N MET A 882 0.29 17.42 27.56
CA MET A 882 0.00 18.55 28.44
C MET A 882 -1.46 18.99 28.28
N LEU A 883 -2.32 18.63 29.24
CA LEU A 883 -3.73 19.06 29.28
C LEU A 883 -3.92 20.14 30.33
N SER A 884 -4.47 21.29 29.93
CA SER A 884 -4.77 22.40 30.83
C SER A 884 -6.05 22.18 31.64
N HIS A 885 -6.28 23.01 32.66
CA HIS A 885 -7.57 23.04 33.35
C HIS A 885 -8.71 23.35 32.38
N LEU A 886 -8.51 24.30 31.45
CA LEU A 886 -9.49 24.65 30.42
C LEU A 886 -9.80 23.47 29.50
N ASN A 887 -8.79 22.70 29.07
CA ASN A 887 -9.01 21.55 28.21
C ASN A 887 -9.96 20.53 28.84
N ILE A 888 -9.74 20.24 30.13
CA ILE A 888 -10.50 19.23 30.88
C ILE A 888 -11.92 19.71 31.20
N THR A 889 -12.05 20.94 31.70
CA THR A 889 -13.35 21.50 32.08
C THR A 889 -14.24 21.73 30.87
N SER A 890 -13.66 22.19 29.75
CA SER A 890 -14.39 22.32 28.47
C SER A 890 -14.89 20.96 27.97
N ASN A 891 -14.06 19.91 27.99
CA ASN A 891 -14.52 18.59 27.56
C ASN A 891 -15.61 18.01 28.49
N CYS A 892 -15.61 18.36 29.79
CA CYS A 892 -16.69 18.02 30.71
C CYS A 892 -18.02 18.70 30.32
N GLU A 893 -18.00 19.97 29.93
CA GLU A 893 -19.21 20.67 29.45
C GLU A 893 -19.65 20.12 28.07
N MET A 894 -18.72 19.77 27.18
CA MET A 894 -19.04 19.15 25.88
C MET A 894 -19.80 17.83 26.06
N LEU A 895 -19.40 17.02 27.05
CA LEU A 895 -20.06 15.77 27.42
C LEU A 895 -21.49 15.97 27.95
N ASP A 896 -21.81 17.12 28.53
CA ASP A 896 -23.13 17.45 29.08
C ASP A 896 -23.94 18.41 28.17
N SER A 897 -23.43 18.69 26.96
CA SER A 897 -24.04 19.67 26.08
C SER A 897 -25.49 19.33 25.70
N LYS A 898 -26.31 20.38 25.63
CA LYS A 898 -27.75 20.26 25.44
C LYS A 898 -28.05 19.91 23.98
N LEU A 899 -28.50 18.68 23.75
CA LEU A 899 -29.34 18.40 22.59
C LEU A 899 -30.70 19.09 22.79
N PRO A 900 -31.32 19.67 21.74
CA PRO A 900 -32.74 19.99 21.79
C PRO A 900 -33.47 18.66 22.06
N ASP A 901 -34.04 18.54 23.25
CA ASP A 901 -34.72 17.36 23.79
C ASP A 901 -33.86 16.12 24.17
N ARG A 902 -32.85 16.25 25.05
CA ARG A 902 -32.58 15.35 26.23
C ARG A 902 -31.09 15.34 26.64
N ARG A 903 -30.81 15.47 27.96
CA ARG A 903 -29.46 15.32 28.57
C ARG A 903 -29.07 13.85 28.76
N LEU A 904 -27.76 13.54 28.65
CA LEU A 904 -27.22 12.20 28.90
C LEU A 904 -27.37 11.79 30.38
N MET A 905 -27.01 12.71 31.27
CA MET A 905 -27.19 12.57 32.71
C MET A 905 -28.44 13.31 33.17
N LEU A 906 -29.13 12.76 34.16
CA LEU A 906 -30.20 13.46 34.85
C LEU A 906 -29.61 14.30 36.00
N PRO A 907 -30.13 15.53 36.23
CA PRO A 907 -29.67 16.34 37.35
C PRO A 907 -29.81 15.61 38.68
N THR A 908 -28.75 15.66 39.50
CA THR A 908 -28.79 15.15 40.87
C THR A 908 -29.77 15.98 41.70
N THR A 909 -30.63 15.30 42.46
CA THR A 909 -31.60 15.91 43.38
C THR A 909 -31.49 15.30 44.78
N ASN A 910 -32.34 15.74 45.70
CA ASN A 910 -32.41 15.14 47.03
C ASN A 910 -32.83 13.66 46.99
N ASP A 911 -33.63 13.24 46.00
CA ASP A 911 -34.18 11.89 45.92
C ASP A 911 -33.55 11.04 44.81
N PHE A 912 -32.81 11.65 43.89
CA PHE A 912 -32.22 10.97 42.75
C PHE A 912 -30.74 11.32 42.57
N GLN A 913 -29.95 10.31 42.20
CA GLN A 913 -28.55 10.47 41.81
C GLN A 913 -28.24 9.42 40.75
N ASP A 914 -27.70 9.83 39.60
CA ASP A 914 -27.20 8.86 38.62
C ASP A 914 -26.00 8.10 39.21
N VAL A 915 -25.93 6.79 38.94
CA VAL A 915 -24.93 5.87 39.49
C VAL A 915 -24.12 5.25 38.36
N LEU A 916 -22.81 5.47 38.40
CA LEU A 916 -21.85 4.95 37.42
C LEU A 916 -20.85 4.00 38.10
N PRO A 917 -20.98 2.69 37.88
CA PRO A 917 -19.89 1.75 38.09
C PRO A 917 -18.73 2.04 37.14
N SER A 918 -17.62 2.52 37.69
CA SER A 918 -16.43 2.91 36.93
C SER A 918 -15.34 1.86 37.05
N VAL A 919 -15.20 1.09 35.97
CA VAL A 919 -14.14 0.10 35.78
C VAL A 919 -13.08 0.55 34.77
N LEU A 920 -13.36 1.61 34.01
CA LEU A 920 -12.38 2.22 33.11
C LEU A 920 -11.28 2.91 33.92
N PRO A 921 -9.98 2.74 33.58
CA PRO A 921 -8.90 3.17 34.45
C PRO A 921 -8.82 4.69 34.61
N PHE A 922 -8.78 5.19 35.85
CA PHE A 922 -8.64 6.61 36.17
C PHE A 922 -7.29 7.19 35.79
N PHE A 923 -6.25 6.37 35.66
CA PHE A 923 -4.96 6.83 35.13
C PHE A 923 -4.96 7.05 33.61
N HIS A 924 -6.01 6.63 32.91
CA HIS A 924 -6.21 6.90 31.49
C HIS A 924 -7.26 8.00 31.30
N ILE A 925 -7.09 8.84 30.28
CA ILE A 925 -7.91 10.04 30.07
C ILE A 925 -9.43 9.76 30.02
N TYR A 926 -9.82 8.60 29.45
CA TYR A 926 -11.23 8.22 29.34
C TYR A 926 -11.84 7.97 30.73
N GLY A 927 -11.16 7.19 31.60
CA GLY A 927 -11.62 7.01 32.97
C GLY A 927 -11.51 8.29 33.79
N LEU A 928 -10.43 9.06 33.60
CA LEU A 928 -10.18 10.29 34.34
C LEU A 928 -11.24 11.37 34.09
N VAL A 929 -11.49 11.72 32.83
CA VAL A 929 -12.38 12.85 32.50
C VAL A 929 -13.82 12.39 32.38
N VAL A 930 -14.07 11.34 31.60
CA VAL A 930 -15.44 10.93 31.26
C VAL A 930 -16.11 10.13 32.36
N SER A 931 -15.36 9.34 33.15
CA SER A 931 -15.95 8.54 34.23
C SER A 931 -15.81 9.17 35.62
N LEU A 932 -14.76 9.97 35.87
CA LEU A 932 -14.51 10.55 37.19
C LEU A 932 -14.86 12.04 37.25
N ILE A 933 -14.06 12.92 36.62
CA ILE A 933 -14.17 14.37 36.80
C ILE A 933 -15.54 14.92 36.36
N SER A 934 -15.98 14.60 35.14
CA SER A 934 -17.28 15.07 34.64
C SER A 934 -18.45 14.60 35.50
N LYS A 935 -18.39 13.37 36.01
CA LYS A 935 -19.47 12.78 36.81
C LYS A 935 -19.51 13.35 38.23
N LEU A 936 -18.35 13.63 38.82
CA LEU A 936 -18.27 14.34 40.09
C LEU A 936 -18.83 15.77 39.97
N ALA A 937 -18.52 16.48 38.87
CA ALA A 937 -19.04 17.83 38.63
C ALA A 937 -20.57 17.89 38.47
N LEU A 938 -21.18 16.79 38.02
CA LEU A 938 -22.65 16.64 37.86
C LEU A 938 -23.33 16.09 39.12
N GLY A 939 -22.59 15.85 40.20
CA GLY A 939 -23.14 15.32 41.45
C GLY A 939 -23.45 13.82 41.41
N CYS A 940 -22.97 13.08 40.41
CA CYS A 940 -23.23 11.63 40.27
C CYS A 940 -22.54 10.81 41.37
N LYS A 941 -22.96 9.56 41.54
CA LYS A 941 -22.26 8.57 42.37
C LYS A 941 -21.36 7.69 41.51
N VAL A 942 -20.05 7.79 41.71
CA VAL A 942 -19.08 6.90 41.06
C VAL A 942 -18.85 5.68 41.95
N VAL A 943 -18.94 4.47 41.40
CA VAL A 943 -18.56 3.25 42.10
C VAL A 943 -17.28 2.70 41.48
N SER A 944 -16.13 2.96 42.10
CA SER A 944 -14.81 2.58 41.59
C SER A 944 -14.57 1.08 41.75
N LEU A 945 -14.15 0.44 40.66
CA LEU A 945 -13.69 -0.94 40.63
C LEU A 945 -12.21 -0.97 40.19
N PRO A 946 -11.28 -1.50 41.00
CA PRO A 946 -9.84 -1.41 40.75
C PRO A 946 -9.39 -2.11 39.46
N LYS A 947 -10.14 -3.14 39.06
CA LYS A 947 -9.98 -3.88 37.81
C LYS A 947 -11.33 -4.42 37.35
N PHE A 948 -11.42 -4.81 36.08
CA PHE A 948 -12.56 -5.57 35.60
C PHE A 948 -12.52 -6.99 36.16
N ASP A 949 -13.52 -7.32 36.97
CA ASP A 949 -13.82 -8.65 37.45
C ASP A 949 -15.30 -8.93 37.11
N PRO A 950 -15.62 -9.95 36.30
CA PRO A 950 -16.99 -10.21 35.83
C PRO A 950 -18.05 -10.27 36.92
N ASP A 951 -17.83 -11.10 37.95
CA ASP A 951 -18.81 -11.32 39.00
C ASP A 951 -18.92 -10.08 39.90
N GLY A 952 -17.80 -9.47 40.29
CA GLY A 952 -17.79 -8.21 41.03
C GLY A 952 -18.46 -7.05 40.27
N PHE A 953 -18.28 -6.98 38.95
CA PHE A 953 -18.93 -5.96 38.12
C PHE A 953 -20.44 -6.17 38.05
N LEU A 954 -20.92 -7.40 37.81
CA LEU A 954 -22.34 -7.72 37.82
C LEU A 954 -22.99 -7.46 39.19
N THR A 955 -22.33 -7.87 40.28
CA THR A 955 -22.76 -7.56 41.65
C THR A 955 -22.87 -6.05 41.85
N THR A 956 -21.87 -5.29 41.40
CA THR A 956 -21.88 -3.81 41.47
C THR A 956 -23.06 -3.21 40.70
N LEU A 957 -23.36 -3.70 39.49
CA LEU A 957 -24.51 -3.23 38.69
C LEU A 957 -25.83 -3.43 39.46
N ALA A 958 -26.02 -4.60 40.04
CA ALA A 958 -27.25 -4.97 40.75
C ALA A 958 -27.38 -4.25 42.09
N GLU A 959 -26.34 -4.29 42.94
CA GLU A 959 -26.39 -3.73 44.30
C GLU A 959 -26.48 -2.20 44.30
N HIS A 960 -25.82 -1.55 43.35
CA HIS A 960 -25.81 -0.09 43.26
C HIS A 960 -26.85 0.48 42.31
N LYS A 961 -27.64 -0.37 41.64
CA LYS A 961 -28.68 0.03 40.67
C LYS A 961 -28.12 1.00 39.63
N ALA A 962 -27.13 0.53 38.89
CA ALA A 962 -26.43 1.36 37.90
C ALA A 962 -27.41 1.99 36.90
N THR A 963 -27.26 3.29 36.64
CA THR A 963 -28.14 4.04 35.72
C THR A 963 -27.46 4.44 34.42
N TYR A 964 -26.12 4.54 34.44
CA TYR A 964 -25.32 4.99 33.31
C TYR A 964 -24.01 4.21 33.27
N LEU A 965 -23.58 3.79 32.07
CA LEU A 965 -22.35 3.02 31.88
C LEU A 965 -21.43 3.67 30.84
N ASN A 966 -20.16 3.89 31.21
CA ASN A 966 -19.08 4.11 30.26
C ASN A 966 -18.36 2.78 30.04
N LEU A 967 -18.39 2.28 28.80
CA LEU A 967 -17.87 0.97 28.43
C LEU A 967 -16.85 1.06 27.30
N VAL A 968 -16.19 -0.08 27.10
CA VAL A 968 -15.33 -0.39 25.95
C VAL A 968 -15.82 -1.70 25.33
N PRO A 969 -15.55 -1.98 24.03
CA PRO A 969 -16.11 -3.13 23.33
C PRO A 969 -16.04 -4.47 24.07
N PRO A 970 -14.92 -4.86 24.71
CA PRO A 970 -14.86 -6.14 25.44
C PRO A 970 -15.90 -6.29 26.56
N ILE A 971 -16.24 -5.20 27.25
CA ILE A 971 -17.22 -5.24 28.35
C ILE A 971 -18.64 -5.30 27.80
N VAL A 972 -18.91 -4.65 26.66
CA VAL A 972 -20.21 -4.75 25.98
C VAL A 972 -20.45 -6.19 25.51
N LEU A 973 -19.43 -6.80 24.89
CA LEU A 973 -19.48 -8.20 24.46
C LEU A 973 -19.69 -9.15 25.63
N PHE A 974 -19.00 -8.94 26.75
CA PHE A 974 -19.23 -9.68 27.99
C PHE A 974 -20.71 -9.59 28.43
N LEU A 975 -21.28 -8.39 28.49
CA LEU A 975 -22.67 -8.21 28.89
C LEU A 975 -23.65 -8.86 27.89
N ALA A 976 -23.35 -8.77 26.59
CA ALA A 976 -24.16 -9.36 25.53
C ALA A 976 -24.14 -10.90 25.55
N ASN A 977 -22.96 -11.51 25.73
CA ASN A 977 -22.76 -12.94 25.55
C ASN A 977 -22.85 -13.78 26.85
N ASN A 978 -22.66 -13.18 28.03
CA ASN A 978 -22.60 -13.95 29.28
C ASN A 978 -23.98 -14.20 29.89
N ASP A 979 -24.34 -15.46 30.15
CA ASP A 979 -25.63 -15.83 30.75
C ASP A 979 -25.85 -15.30 32.17
N LYS A 980 -24.76 -15.07 32.93
CA LYS A 980 -24.87 -14.41 34.24
C LYS A 980 -25.29 -12.95 34.11
N ALA A 981 -25.01 -12.30 32.97
CA ALA A 981 -25.48 -10.96 32.68
C ALA A 981 -26.95 -11.01 32.23
N THR A 982 -27.85 -10.99 33.21
CA THR A 982 -29.31 -11.03 33.00
C THR A 982 -29.94 -9.63 32.93
N LYS A 983 -31.20 -9.56 32.47
CA LYS A 983 -32.00 -8.32 32.42
C LYS A 983 -32.01 -7.56 33.75
N ARG A 984 -32.01 -8.26 34.88
CA ARG A 984 -32.01 -7.67 36.23
C ARG A 984 -30.78 -6.78 36.49
N HIS A 985 -29.62 -7.13 35.95
CA HIS A 985 -28.40 -6.32 36.13
C HIS A 985 -28.47 -5.00 35.35
N LEU A 986 -29.25 -4.96 34.27
CA LEU A 986 -29.30 -3.84 33.34
C LEU A 986 -30.62 -3.05 33.44
N GLU A 987 -31.58 -3.48 34.24
CA GLU A 987 -32.95 -2.92 34.28
C GLU A 987 -33.04 -1.43 34.63
N ASN A 988 -32.04 -0.92 35.36
CA ASN A 988 -31.94 0.48 35.75
C ASN A 988 -31.04 1.29 34.79
N VAL A 989 -30.30 0.62 33.91
CA VAL A 989 -29.35 1.26 33.00
C VAL A 989 -30.16 1.94 31.90
N ARG A 990 -30.07 3.26 31.85
CA ARG A 990 -30.80 4.07 30.88
C ARG A 990 -29.94 4.40 29.67
N THR A 991 -28.65 4.64 29.90
CA THR A 991 -27.75 5.16 28.87
C THR A 991 -26.39 4.48 28.95
N ILE A 992 -25.85 4.16 27.78
CA ILE A 992 -24.55 3.51 27.61
C ILE A 992 -23.74 4.29 26.59
N MET A 993 -22.53 4.64 26.99
CA MET A 993 -21.53 5.24 26.12
C MET A 993 -20.39 4.25 25.91
N CYS A 994 -20.13 3.90 24.65
CA CYS A 994 -19.02 3.04 24.26
C CYS A 994 -17.98 3.86 23.46
N GLY A 995 -16.70 3.58 23.68
CA GLY A 995 -15.63 4.24 22.95
C GLY A 995 -14.33 3.42 22.95
N ALA A 996 -13.23 4.05 22.55
CA ALA A 996 -11.88 3.49 22.42
C ALA A 996 -11.62 2.52 21.25
N ALA A 997 -12.63 1.81 20.75
CA ALA A 997 -12.54 1.00 19.53
C ALA A 997 -13.92 0.82 18.86
N PRO A 998 -13.96 0.53 17.54
CA PRO A 998 -15.22 0.30 16.83
C PRO A 998 -15.98 -0.92 17.37
N LEU A 999 -17.31 -0.79 17.49
CA LEU A 999 -18.22 -1.89 17.79
C LEU A 999 -19.23 -2.04 16.63
N GLY A 1000 -19.44 -3.27 16.17
CA GLY A 1000 -20.32 -3.57 15.04
C GLY A 1000 -21.79 -3.53 15.43
N ALA A 1001 -22.69 -3.32 14.46
CA ALA A 1001 -24.13 -3.20 14.70
C ALA A 1001 -24.71 -4.48 15.35
N SER A 1002 -24.26 -5.65 14.91
CA SER A 1002 -24.73 -6.96 15.41
C SER A 1002 -24.43 -7.18 16.90
N ASP A 1003 -23.28 -6.69 17.39
CA ASP A 1003 -22.90 -6.77 18.81
C ASP A 1003 -23.80 -5.89 19.68
N ILE A 1004 -24.14 -4.71 19.19
CA ILE A 1004 -25.04 -3.77 19.89
C ILE A 1004 -26.47 -4.29 19.89
N GLU A 1005 -26.94 -4.81 18.76
CA GLU A 1005 -28.26 -5.44 18.67
C GLU A 1005 -28.38 -6.62 19.64
N ARG A 1006 -27.35 -7.47 19.74
CA ARG A 1006 -27.31 -8.56 20.72
C ARG A 1006 -27.35 -8.06 22.16
N PHE A 1007 -26.63 -6.99 22.48
CA PHE A 1007 -26.75 -6.34 23.79
C PHE A 1007 -28.18 -5.81 24.03
N GLN A 1008 -28.77 -5.14 23.04
CA GLN A 1008 -30.11 -4.57 23.13
C GLN A 1008 -31.20 -5.63 23.29
N GLN A 1009 -31.00 -6.88 22.86
CA GLN A 1009 -31.93 -7.97 23.18
C GLN A 1009 -32.07 -8.21 24.70
N LYS A 1010 -31.00 -7.97 25.47
CA LYS A 1010 -31.02 -8.06 26.95
C LYS A 1010 -31.51 -6.78 27.60
N ALA A 1011 -31.21 -5.63 27.03
CA ALA A 1011 -31.58 -4.33 27.60
C ALA A 1011 -32.20 -3.38 26.54
N PRO A 1012 -33.40 -3.68 26.03
CA PRO A 1012 -33.99 -2.95 24.90
C PRO A 1012 -34.40 -1.51 25.24
N HIS A 1013 -34.46 -1.18 26.54
CA HIS A 1013 -34.76 0.17 27.03
C HIS A 1013 -33.53 1.08 27.08
N THR A 1014 -32.33 0.53 26.87
CA THR A 1014 -31.08 1.31 26.93
C THR A 1014 -30.86 2.12 25.68
N GLU A 1015 -30.37 3.34 25.86
CA GLU A 1015 -29.85 4.16 24.78
C GLU A 1015 -28.35 3.91 24.63
N PHE A 1016 -27.98 3.34 23.49
CA PHE A 1016 -26.59 3.00 23.18
C PHE A 1016 -25.99 4.02 22.24
N MET A 1017 -24.84 4.59 22.61
CA MET A 1017 -24.13 5.57 21.80
C MET A 1017 -22.64 5.22 21.70
N GLN A 1018 -22.07 5.49 20.53
CA GLN A 1018 -20.63 5.44 20.32
C GLN A 1018 -20.04 6.85 20.35
N GLY A 1019 -18.82 6.97 20.85
CA GLY A 1019 -18.04 8.20 20.85
C GLY A 1019 -16.57 7.93 20.53
N TYR A 1020 -15.93 8.93 19.93
CA TYR A 1020 -14.52 8.88 19.55
C TYR A 1020 -13.72 10.01 20.21
N GLY A 1021 -12.47 9.69 20.55
CA GLY A 1021 -11.58 10.59 21.25
C GLY A 1021 -10.18 10.01 21.48
N MET A 1022 -9.24 10.88 21.86
CA MET A 1022 -7.84 10.53 22.13
C MET A 1022 -7.30 11.30 23.34
N THR A 1023 -6.14 10.90 23.87
CA THR A 1023 -5.52 11.57 25.02
C THR A 1023 -5.25 13.05 24.76
N GLU A 1024 -4.82 13.36 23.54
CA GLU A 1024 -4.50 14.71 23.06
C GLU A 1024 -5.72 15.63 22.93
N SER A 1025 -6.95 15.14 23.15
CA SER A 1025 -8.20 15.89 23.02
C SER A 1025 -9.14 15.79 24.24
N SER A 1026 -8.61 15.36 25.39
CA SER A 1026 -9.26 15.44 26.71
C SER A 1026 -10.58 14.69 27.04
N PRO A 1027 -11.01 13.55 26.46
CA PRO A 1027 -10.69 12.96 25.16
C PRO A 1027 -11.76 13.17 24.09
N LEU A 1028 -13.02 13.46 24.43
CA LEU A 1028 -14.14 13.32 23.49
C LEU A 1028 -14.07 14.36 22.37
N THR A 1029 -14.22 13.93 21.11
CA THR A 1029 -14.22 14.83 19.93
C THR A 1029 -15.40 14.60 19.01
N LEU A 1030 -15.88 13.37 18.90
CA LEU A 1030 -17.07 13.00 18.13
C LEU A 1030 -18.02 12.17 19.00
N ILE A 1031 -19.32 12.39 18.89
CA ILE A 1031 -20.33 11.65 19.65
C ILE A 1031 -21.59 11.42 18.82
N ALA A 1032 -22.14 10.21 18.88
CA ALA A 1032 -23.44 9.90 18.26
C ALA A 1032 -24.57 10.59 19.03
N PRO A 1033 -25.56 11.18 18.33
CA PRO A 1033 -26.72 11.74 19.02
C PRO A 1033 -27.54 10.62 19.63
N LYS A 1034 -28.25 10.96 20.68
CA LYS A 1034 -29.19 10.07 21.35
C LYS A 1034 -30.23 9.52 20.37
N GLY A 1035 -30.49 8.21 20.43
CA GLY A 1035 -31.43 7.52 19.53
C GLY A 1035 -30.89 7.24 18.12
N CYS A 1036 -29.61 7.52 17.86
CA CYS A 1036 -28.95 7.09 16.63
C CYS A 1036 -28.95 5.56 16.53
N THR A 1037 -29.49 5.03 15.44
CA THR A 1037 -29.45 3.60 15.12
C THR A 1037 -28.37 3.25 14.09
N ASN A 1038 -27.67 4.26 13.56
CA ASN A 1038 -26.52 4.04 12.69
C ASN A 1038 -25.27 3.79 13.54
N TYR A 1039 -25.14 2.55 14.00
CA TYR A 1039 -24.04 2.16 14.87
C TYR A 1039 -22.69 2.11 14.16
N ALA A 1040 -22.63 2.13 12.83
CA ALA A 1040 -21.35 2.20 12.12
C ALA A 1040 -20.66 3.59 12.26
N SER A 1041 -21.42 4.62 12.66
CA SER A 1041 -20.90 5.97 12.84
C SER A 1041 -20.53 6.26 14.30
N VAL A 1042 -19.49 7.08 14.49
CA VAL A 1042 -19.11 7.67 15.79
C VAL A 1042 -19.81 9.02 16.05
N GLY A 1043 -20.64 9.49 15.11
CA GLY A 1043 -21.50 10.66 15.28
C GLY A 1043 -20.94 11.97 14.75
N PHE A 1044 -21.27 13.06 15.43
CA PHE A 1044 -20.98 14.43 15.03
C PHE A 1044 -19.89 15.06 15.90
N VAL A 1045 -19.35 16.19 15.43
CA VAL A 1045 -18.42 17.02 16.19
C VAL A 1045 -19.07 17.52 17.47
N VAL A 1046 -18.39 17.33 18.61
CA VAL A 1046 -18.84 17.83 19.92
C VAL A 1046 -18.99 19.36 19.94
N SER A 1047 -19.80 19.85 20.88
CA SER A 1047 -20.09 21.27 21.09
C SER A 1047 -18.85 22.15 21.11
N SER A 1048 -18.91 23.31 20.44
CA SER A 1048 -17.77 24.24 20.29
C SER A 1048 -16.51 23.65 19.65
N GLY A 1049 -16.58 22.44 19.09
CA GLY A 1049 -15.52 21.81 18.33
C GLY A 1049 -15.72 21.96 16.82
N GLU A 1050 -14.62 21.77 16.10
CA GLU A 1050 -14.58 21.68 14.65
C GLU A 1050 -13.78 20.45 14.21
N ALA A 1051 -14.16 19.88 13.09
CA ALA A 1051 -13.45 18.77 12.47
C ALA A 1051 -13.34 18.95 10.96
N LYS A 1052 -12.24 18.44 10.39
CA LYS A 1052 -12.11 18.29 8.94
C LYS A 1052 -11.44 16.96 8.61
N ILE A 1053 -11.78 16.43 7.44
CA ILE A 1053 -11.12 15.26 6.86
C ILE A 1053 -10.11 15.72 5.85
N ALA A 1054 -8.91 15.16 5.89
CA ALA A 1054 -7.77 15.69 5.19
C ALA A 1054 -6.97 14.59 4.49
N LYS A 1055 -6.72 14.66 3.18
CA LYS A 1055 -5.86 13.61 2.56
C LYS A 1055 -4.50 13.58 3.23
N VAL A 1056 -4.05 12.38 3.55
CA VAL A 1056 -2.88 12.09 4.41
C VAL A 1056 -1.60 12.78 3.94
N ASP A 1057 -1.58 13.18 2.68
CA ASP A 1057 -0.44 13.58 1.91
C ASP A 1057 -0.48 15.06 1.48
N ASP A 1058 -1.39 15.84 2.08
CA ASP A 1058 -1.36 17.31 1.96
C ASP A 1058 -0.36 17.97 2.85
N PRO A 1059 0.44 18.88 2.29
CA PRO A 1059 1.13 19.84 3.13
C PRO A 1059 0.25 20.79 3.95
N ASN A 1060 -0.96 21.10 3.48
CA ASN A 1060 -1.77 22.22 3.94
C ASN A 1060 -3.02 21.81 4.73
N PHE A 1061 -3.30 20.52 4.85
CA PHE A 1061 -4.47 19.99 5.54
C PHE A 1061 -5.83 20.60 5.12
N ILE A 1062 -6.05 20.92 3.83
CA ILE A 1062 -7.32 21.40 3.24
C ILE A 1062 -8.48 20.39 3.29
N GLY A 1063 -9.51 20.65 4.07
CA GLY A 1063 -10.67 19.78 4.30
C GLY A 1063 -11.35 19.27 3.02
N CYS A 1064 -11.54 17.95 2.94
CA CYS A 1064 -12.15 17.19 1.87
C CYS A 1064 -13.68 17.25 1.87
N ASP A 1065 -14.28 16.94 0.72
CA ASP A 1065 -15.74 16.83 0.57
C ASP A 1065 -16.29 15.52 1.19
N ILE A 1066 -17.61 15.39 1.18
CA ILE A 1066 -18.39 14.24 1.64
C ILE A 1066 -17.83 12.94 1.04
N ASP A 1067 -17.82 11.88 1.85
CA ASP A 1067 -17.41 10.51 1.51
C ASP A 1067 -15.94 10.33 1.06
N GLU A 1068 -15.14 11.39 1.08
CA GLU A 1068 -13.69 11.26 0.91
C GLU A 1068 -13.05 10.75 2.21
N THR A 1069 -12.19 9.73 2.08
CA THR A 1069 -11.41 9.22 3.20
C THR A 1069 -10.08 9.98 3.30
N GLY A 1070 -9.76 10.42 4.51
CA GLY A 1070 -8.51 11.11 4.84
C GLY A 1070 -8.23 11.03 6.35
N GLU A 1071 -7.15 11.65 6.79
CA GLU A 1071 -6.86 11.87 8.21
C GLU A 1071 -7.91 12.80 8.84
N LEU A 1072 -8.41 12.43 10.01
CA LEU A 1072 -9.26 13.29 10.83
C LEU A 1072 -8.40 14.34 11.53
N LEU A 1073 -8.79 15.61 11.42
CA LEU A 1073 -8.23 16.70 12.21
C LEU A 1073 -9.33 17.34 13.04
N ILE A 1074 -9.00 17.66 14.29
CA ILE A 1074 -9.91 18.27 15.26
C ILE A 1074 -9.34 19.61 15.71
N ARG A 1075 -10.21 20.59 15.91
CA ARG A 1075 -9.88 21.88 16.53
C ARG A 1075 -10.93 22.21 17.58
N GLY A 1076 -10.48 22.80 18.69
CA GLY A 1076 -11.36 23.21 19.77
C GLY A 1076 -10.61 23.30 21.10
N CYS A 1077 -11.29 23.82 22.12
CA CYS A 1077 -10.71 24.06 23.43
C CYS A 1077 -10.34 22.80 24.23
N GLN A 1078 -10.77 21.61 23.79
CA GLN A 1078 -10.40 20.33 24.39
C GLN A 1078 -9.02 19.81 23.95
N VAL A 1079 -8.43 20.40 22.91
CA VAL A 1079 -7.13 19.99 22.35
C VAL A 1079 -5.99 20.39 23.28
N MET A 1080 -5.05 19.46 23.51
CA MET A 1080 -3.88 19.64 24.36
C MET A 1080 -3.04 20.87 24.01
N LYS A 1081 -2.22 21.33 24.96
CA LYS A 1081 -1.19 22.35 24.70
C LYS A 1081 -0.05 21.82 23.83
N GLY A 1082 0.26 20.53 23.94
CA GLY A 1082 1.36 19.87 23.26
C GLY A 1082 1.96 18.73 24.07
N TYR A 1083 3.07 18.17 23.59
CA TYR A 1083 3.82 17.14 24.30
C TYR A 1083 4.92 17.73 25.19
N LEU A 1084 5.01 17.24 26.43
CA LEU A 1084 5.97 17.68 27.44
C LEU A 1084 7.42 17.51 26.92
N ASN A 1085 8.18 18.62 26.92
CA ASN A 1085 9.57 18.67 26.47
C ASN A 1085 9.80 18.12 25.05
N ASN A 1086 8.78 18.16 24.19
CA ASN A 1086 8.86 17.64 22.83
C ASN A 1086 8.17 18.56 21.81
N PRO A 1087 8.78 19.72 21.50
CA PRO A 1087 8.22 20.70 20.57
C PRO A 1087 8.15 20.16 19.13
N GLU A 1088 9.07 19.29 18.74
CA GLU A 1088 9.05 18.63 17.42
C GLU A 1088 7.78 17.79 17.26
N ALA A 1089 7.53 16.85 18.17
CA ALA A 1089 6.30 16.07 18.14
C ALA A 1089 5.03 16.93 18.28
N THR A 1090 5.13 18.04 19.02
CA THR A 1090 4.01 18.98 19.18
C THR A 1090 3.68 19.64 17.84
N ASN A 1091 4.68 20.15 17.12
CA ASN A 1091 4.49 20.82 15.82
C ASN A 1091 4.10 19.86 14.70
N GLU A 1092 4.50 18.58 14.79
CA GLU A 1092 4.04 17.52 13.88
C GLU A 1092 2.56 17.16 14.08
N THR A 1093 2.06 17.28 15.31
CA THR A 1093 0.72 16.83 15.72
C THR A 1093 -0.30 17.96 15.77
N ILE A 1094 0.08 19.16 16.22
CA ILE A 1094 -0.75 20.37 16.18
C ILE A 1094 -0.22 21.25 15.05
N VAL A 1095 -0.91 21.21 13.91
CA VAL A 1095 -0.50 21.92 12.70
C VAL A 1095 -1.11 23.32 12.64
N LYS A 1096 -0.69 24.10 11.63
CA LYS A 1096 -1.13 25.49 11.40
C LYS A 1096 -2.66 25.60 11.52
N GLY A 1097 -3.12 26.61 12.26
CA GLY A 1097 -4.54 26.83 12.55
C GLY A 1097 -5.04 26.07 13.79
N ASN A 1098 -4.12 25.57 14.64
CA ASN A 1098 -4.41 24.80 15.86
C ASN A 1098 -5.22 23.51 15.60
N TRP A 1099 -4.97 22.88 14.45
CA TRP A 1099 -5.58 21.61 14.11
C TRP A 1099 -4.77 20.45 14.68
N LEU A 1100 -5.39 19.65 15.54
CA LEU A 1100 -4.86 18.40 16.05
C LEU A 1100 -5.03 17.31 14.99
N ARG A 1101 -3.92 16.75 14.52
CA ARG A 1101 -3.88 15.54 13.70
C ARG A 1101 -4.08 14.31 14.56
N THR A 1102 -5.14 13.55 14.29
CA THR A 1102 -5.45 12.38 15.11
C THR A 1102 -4.63 11.15 14.72
N GLY A 1103 -4.11 11.09 13.49
CA GLY A 1103 -3.48 9.91 12.92
C GLY A 1103 -4.47 8.78 12.55
N ASP A 1104 -5.77 9.06 12.63
CA ASP A 1104 -6.84 8.12 12.30
C ASP A 1104 -7.48 8.50 10.96
N LEU A 1105 -7.69 7.50 10.10
CA LEU A 1105 -8.43 7.66 8.85
C LEU A 1105 -9.93 7.72 9.15
N ALA A 1106 -10.60 8.72 8.60
CA ALA A 1106 -12.03 8.87 8.71
C ALA A 1106 -12.64 9.46 7.43
N SER A 1107 -13.97 9.41 7.36
CA SER A 1107 -14.80 10.08 6.36
C SER A 1107 -16.05 10.63 7.05
N TYR A 1108 -16.76 11.58 6.44
CA TYR A 1108 -18.09 11.99 6.86
C TYR A 1108 -19.09 11.88 5.69
N ASP A 1109 -20.34 11.54 5.99
CA ASP A 1109 -21.38 11.35 4.98
C ASP A 1109 -22.19 12.63 4.69
N SER A 1110 -23.20 12.51 3.81
CA SER A 1110 -24.08 13.62 3.43
C SER A 1110 -24.92 14.20 4.58
N ASP A 1111 -25.06 13.44 5.67
CA ASP A 1111 -25.79 13.87 6.86
C ASP A 1111 -24.81 14.51 7.88
N GLY A 1112 -23.49 14.47 7.63
CA GLY A 1112 -22.43 15.04 8.46
C GLY A 1112 -21.91 14.10 9.55
N MET A 1113 -22.30 12.82 9.49
CA MET A 1113 -21.88 11.81 10.46
C MET A 1113 -20.49 11.26 10.12
N PHE A 1114 -19.62 11.15 11.11
CA PHE A 1114 -18.25 10.68 10.95
C PHE A 1114 -18.13 9.15 11.12
N TYR A 1115 -17.20 8.56 10.36
CA TYR A 1115 -16.88 7.14 10.38
C TYR A 1115 -15.37 6.99 10.51
N ILE A 1116 -14.92 6.36 11.59
CA ILE A 1116 -13.50 6.00 11.77
C ILE A 1116 -13.24 4.73 10.98
N ARG A 1117 -12.29 4.79 10.04
CA ARG A 1117 -11.98 3.70 9.11
C ARG A 1117 -10.86 2.82 9.64
N ASP A 1118 -9.72 3.42 10.02
CA ASP A 1118 -8.61 2.70 10.64
C ASP A 1118 -7.55 3.68 11.19
N ARG A 1119 -6.48 3.14 11.78
CA ARG A 1119 -5.28 3.86 12.20
C ARG A 1119 -4.23 3.78 11.12
N LEU A 1120 -3.67 4.92 10.72
CA LEU A 1120 -2.66 5.00 9.65
C LEU A 1120 -1.46 4.05 9.85
N LYS A 1121 -1.13 3.73 11.10
CA LYS A 1121 0.07 2.94 11.47
C LYS A 1121 -0.19 1.45 11.73
N GLU A 1122 -1.44 1.00 11.76
CA GLU A 1122 -1.79 -0.39 12.13
C GLU A 1122 -2.26 -1.25 10.94
N LEU A 1123 -2.28 -0.67 9.74
CA LEU A 1123 -2.64 -1.35 8.50
C LEU A 1123 -1.68 -2.50 8.18
N ILE A 1124 -2.25 -3.67 7.90
CA ILE A 1124 -1.52 -4.89 7.52
C ILE A 1124 -1.15 -4.80 6.04
N LYS A 1125 0.13 -4.88 5.73
CA LYS A 1125 0.63 -4.60 4.38
C LYS A 1125 0.68 -5.87 3.54
N VAL A 1126 -0.48 -6.28 3.00
CA VAL A 1126 -0.64 -7.46 2.15
C VAL A 1126 -0.45 -7.10 0.68
N LYS A 1127 0.73 -7.39 0.13
CA LYS A 1127 1.20 -6.96 -1.20
C LYS A 1127 1.16 -5.43 -1.31
N SER A 1128 0.35 -4.92 -2.25
CA SER A 1128 0.08 -3.51 -2.46
C SER A 1128 -1.12 -3.00 -1.66
N PHE A 1129 -1.83 -3.89 -0.95
CA PHE A 1129 -3.03 -3.56 -0.20
C PHE A 1129 -2.68 -3.27 1.25
N GLN A 1130 -3.33 -2.25 1.80
CA GLN A 1130 -3.33 -1.95 3.22
C GLN A 1130 -4.62 -2.49 3.80
N VAL A 1131 -4.50 -3.53 4.61
CA VAL A 1131 -5.64 -4.28 5.16
C VAL A 1131 -5.91 -3.79 6.57
N PRO A 1132 -7.10 -3.22 6.84
CA PRO A 1132 -7.49 -2.84 8.18
C PRO A 1132 -7.70 -4.05 9.08
N PRO A 1133 -6.92 -4.24 10.16
CA PRO A 1133 -7.18 -5.34 11.08
C PRO A 1133 -8.60 -5.31 11.66
N ALA A 1134 -9.12 -4.11 11.96
CA ALA A 1134 -10.43 -3.92 12.58
C ALA A 1134 -11.58 -4.49 11.74
N GLU A 1135 -11.48 -4.40 10.40
CA GLU A 1135 -12.48 -4.96 9.48
C GLU A 1135 -12.52 -6.49 9.55
N LEU A 1136 -11.36 -7.14 9.64
CA LEU A 1136 -11.29 -8.60 9.79
C LEU A 1136 -11.76 -9.04 11.17
N GLU A 1137 -11.45 -8.26 12.21
CA GLU A 1137 -11.87 -8.51 13.59
C GLU A 1137 -13.38 -8.37 13.76
N GLU A 1138 -14.01 -7.43 13.04
CA GLU A 1138 -15.46 -7.28 12.98
C GLU A 1138 -16.11 -8.50 12.32
N VAL A 1139 -15.65 -8.88 11.12
CA VAL A 1139 -16.16 -10.07 10.44
C VAL A 1139 -16.00 -11.31 11.30
N LEU A 1140 -14.82 -11.55 11.90
CA LEU A 1140 -14.63 -12.70 12.77
C LEU A 1140 -15.60 -12.74 13.96
N ARG A 1141 -15.94 -11.58 14.55
CA ARG A 1141 -16.89 -11.50 15.68
C ARG A 1141 -18.34 -11.78 15.31
N GLU A 1142 -18.71 -11.63 14.04
CA GLU A 1142 -20.05 -12.01 13.57
C GLU A 1142 -20.29 -13.54 13.64
N HIS A 1143 -19.22 -14.34 13.67
CA HIS A 1143 -19.33 -15.79 13.77
C HIS A 1143 -19.94 -16.21 15.12
N PRO A 1144 -21.01 -17.05 15.16
CA PRO A 1144 -21.77 -17.34 16.39
C PRO A 1144 -20.93 -17.98 17.51
N ASN A 1145 -19.86 -18.68 17.15
CA ASN A 1145 -18.97 -19.41 18.07
C ASN A 1145 -17.69 -18.64 18.48
N ILE A 1146 -17.46 -17.42 17.98
CA ILE A 1146 -16.33 -16.57 18.38
C ILE A 1146 -16.76 -15.63 19.51
N ASP A 1147 -15.91 -15.50 20.54
CA ASP A 1147 -16.08 -14.53 21.63
C ASP A 1147 -15.24 -13.27 21.40
N GLU A 1148 -13.97 -13.42 21.03
CA GLU A 1148 -13.07 -12.30 20.71
C GLU A 1148 -12.18 -12.62 19.50
N ALA A 1149 -11.79 -11.59 18.76
CA ALA A 1149 -10.82 -11.68 17.67
C ALA A 1149 -9.86 -10.49 17.67
N ALA A 1150 -8.60 -10.75 17.38
CA ALA A 1150 -7.61 -9.74 17.01
C ALA A 1150 -6.85 -10.19 15.78
N VAL A 1151 -6.49 -9.24 14.92
CA VAL A 1151 -5.73 -9.52 13.70
C VAL A 1151 -4.46 -8.68 13.71
N ILE A 1152 -3.36 -9.30 13.30
CA ILE A 1152 -2.08 -8.65 13.06
C ILE A 1152 -1.53 -9.05 11.70
N GLY A 1153 -0.68 -8.19 11.14
CA GLY A 1153 0.14 -8.53 10.00
C GLY A 1153 1.35 -9.36 10.44
N ILE A 1154 1.52 -10.54 9.87
CA ILE A 1154 2.73 -11.34 10.07
C ILE A 1154 3.54 -11.35 8.78
N PRO A 1155 4.88 -11.38 8.86
CA PRO A 1155 5.72 -11.49 7.67
C PRO A 1155 5.35 -12.69 6.81
N HIS A 1156 5.32 -12.52 5.49
CA HIS A 1156 5.05 -13.59 4.54
C HIS A 1156 5.83 -13.37 3.25
N GLU A 1157 6.60 -14.38 2.85
CA GLU A 1157 7.60 -14.32 1.76
C GLU A 1157 7.02 -13.80 0.43
N LEU A 1158 5.78 -14.17 0.10
CA LEU A 1158 5.10 -13.75 -1.14
C LEU A 1158 4.23 -12.47 -1.05
N TYR A 1159 3.86 -12.04 0.15
CA TYR A 1159 2.85 -10.98 0.34
C TYR A 1159 3.36 -9.80 1.18
N GLY A 1160 4.60 -9.81 1.67
CA GLY A 1160 5.07 -8.79 2.62
C GLY A 1160 4.57 -9.12 4.01
N GLU A 1161 3.33 -8.71 4.33
CA GLU A 1161 2.58 -9.24 5.47
C GLU A 1161 1.36 -10.03 5.00
N VAL A 1162 0.88 -10.95 5.83
CA VAL A 1162 -0.47 -11.51 5.71
C VAL A 1162 -1.23 -11.36 7.02
N PRO A 1163 -2.57 -11.26 6.99
CA PRO A 1163 -3.35 -11.20 8.21
C PRO A 1163 -3.32 -12.56 8.93
N ARG A 1164 -2.92 -12.57 10.20
CA ARG A 1164 -3.11 -13.69 11.15
C ARG A 1164 -4.16 -13.28 12.17
N ALA A 1165 -5.14 -14.14 12.40
CA ALA A 1165 -6.14 -13.94 13.45
C ALA A 1165 -5.76 -14.68 14.73
N PHE A 1166 -6.08 -14.07 15.86
CA PHE A 1166 -6.03 -14.61 17.21
C PHE A 1166 -7.45 -14.63 17.74
N VAL A 1167 -7.99 -15.83 17.99
CA VAL A 1167 -9.43 -16.04 18.22
C VAL A 1167 -9.66 -16.70 19.57
N VAL A 1168 -10.58 -16.14 20.35
CA VAL A 1168 -11.12 -16.73 21.58
C VAL A 1168 -12.47 -17.34 21.25
N ARG A 1169 -12.68 -18.62 21.57
CA ARG A 1169 -13.95 -19.32 21.36
C ARG A 1169 -14.92 -19.06 22.50
N LYS A 1170 -16.22 -19.06 22.22
CA LYS A 1170 -17.24 -19.08 23.29
C LYS A 1170 -17.16 -20.37 24.09
N LYS A 1171 -17.43 -20.30 25.41
CA LYS A 1171 -17.43 -21.48 26.29
C LYS A 1171 -18.36 -22.57 25.76
N ALA A 1172 -17.89 -23.82 25.81
CA ALA A 1172 -18.61 -25.01 25.35
C ALA A 1172 -18.97 -25.04 23.84
N THR A 1173 -18.34 -24.18 23.02
CA THR A 1173 -18.45 -24.24 21.55
C THR A 1173 -17.17 -24.77 20.91
N SER A 1174 -17.31 -25.39 19.74
CA SER A 1174 -16.18 -25.73 18.87
C SER A 1174 -16.35 -24.99 17.54
N VAL A 1175 -15.24 -24.46 17.03
CA VAL A 1175 -15.15 -23.89 15.68
C VAL A 1175 -13.78 -24.23 15.13
N SER A 1176 -13.75 -24.79 13.93
CA SER A 1176 -12.49 -25.19 13.30
C SER A 1176 -11.82 -23.99 12.60
N GLU A 1177 -10.51 -24.04 12.41
CA GLU A 1177 -9.82 -23.02 11.59
C GLU A 1177 -10.39 -22.98 10.17
N LYS A 1178 -10.70 -24.15 9.58
CA LYS A 1178 -11.30 -24.27 8.25
C LYS A 1178 -12.63 -23.50 8.15
N GLU A 1179 -13.51 -23.69 9.13
CA GLU A 1179 -14.82 -23.03 9.20
C GLU A 1179 -14.68 -21.50 9.29
N LEU A 1180 -13.70 -21.01 10.06
CA LEU A 1180 -13.44 -19.56 10.15
C LEU A 1180 -12.79 -18.98 8.90
N HIS A 1181 -11.91 -19.72 8.22
CA HIS A 1181 -11.42 -19.33 6.90
C HIS A 1181 -12.56 -19.26 5.90
N GLU A 1182 -13.43 -20.26 5.84
CA GLU A 1182 -14.62 -20.25 4.98
C GLU A 1182 -15.51 -19.04 5.28
N PHE A 1183 -15.82 -18.81 6.55
CA PHE A 1183 -16.64 -17.68 6.99
C PHE A 1183 -16.05 -16.32 6.59
N VAL A 1184 -14.74 -16.12 6.77
CA VAL A 1184 -14.05 -14.88 6.38
C VAL A 1184 -13.93 -14.76 4.86
N ASN A 1185 -13.62 -15.85 4.16
CA ASN A 1185 -13.40 -15.86 2.71
C ASN A 1185 -14.67 -15.57 1.90
N GLU A 1186 -15.85 -15.89 2.45
CA GLU A 1186 -17.16 -15.55 1.86
C GLU A 1186 -17.48 -14.05 1.95
N ARG A 1187 -16.95 -13.36 2.98
CA ARG A 1187 -17.31 -11.99 3.33
C ARG A 1187 -16.26 -10.96 2.93
N LEU A 1188 -14.99 -11.36 2.87
CA LEU A 1188 -13.86 -10.48 2.61
C LEU A 1188 -13.06 -10.86 1.36
N SER A 1189 -12.50 -9.83 0.71
CA SER A 1189 -11.66 -9.94 -0.48
C SER A 1189 -10.39 -10.76 -0.25
N GLU A 1190 -9.84 -11.37 -1.30
CA GLU A 1190 -8.75 -12.36 -1.20
C GLU A 1190 -7.51 -11.90 -0.44
N TYR A 1191 -7.11 -10.63 -0.57
CA TYR A 1191 -5.95 -10.07 0.13
C TYR A 1191 -6.19 -9.80 1.62
N LYS A 1192 -7.46 -9.81 2.08
CA LYS A 1192 -7.85 -9.72 3.49
C LYS A 1192 -8.03 -11.09 4.13
N ARG A 1193 -7.82 -12.18 3.40
CA ARG A 1193 -7.96 -13.53 3.96
C ARG A 1193 -6.88 -13.78 5.00
N LEU A 1194 -7.21 -14.59 6.01
CA LEU A 1194 -6.36 -14.88 7.16
C LEU A 1194 -5.19 -15.83 6.82
N ARG A 1195 -4.45 -15.54 5.75
CA ARG A 1195 -3.34 -16.36 5.24
C ARG A 1195 -2.21 -16.56 6.22
N GLY A 1196 -2.13 -15.73 7.25
CA GLY A 1196 -1.23 -15.94 8.38
C GLY A 1196 -1.65 -17.10 9.27
N GLY A 1197 -2.84 -17.66 9.06
CA GLY A 1197 -3.46 -18.69 9.89
C GLY A 1197 -4.36 -18.09 10.97
N ILE A 1198 -5.03 -18.97 11.70
CA ILE A 1198 -5.86 -18.65 12.85
C ILE A 1198 -5.29 -19.34 14.08
N GLN A 1199 -4.86 -18.55 15.06
CA GLN A 1199 -4.39 -19.05 16.34
C GLN A 1199 -5.52 -18.95 17.37
N PHE A 1200 -5.93 -20.08 17.93
CA PHE A 1200 -6.83 -20.08 19.08
C PHE A 1200 -6.03 -19.75 20.35
N VAL A 1201 -6.54 -18.80 21.13
CA VAL A 1201 -5.94 -18.33 22.39
C VAL A 1201 -6.98 -18.27 23.50
N ASP A 1202 -6.54 -18.39 24.74
CA ASP A 1202 -7.44 -18.28 25.91
C ASP A 1202 -7.89 -16.83 26.12
N SER A 1203 -7.08 -15.85 25.71
CA SER A 1203 -7.41 -14.43 25.73
C SER A 1203 -6.55 -13.63 24.75
N VAL A 1204 -7.07 -12.49 24.28
CA VAL A 1204 -6.31 -11.56 23.43
C VAL A 1204 -5.62 -10.49 24.30
N PRO A 1205 -4.31 -10.20 24.11
CA PRO A 1205 -3.61 -9.17 24.86
C PRO A 1205 -4.22 -7.79 24.64
N LYS A 1206 -4.65 -7.17 25.73
CA LYS A 1206 -5.25 -5.83 25.76
C LYS A 1206 -4.57 -4.99 26.82
N ASN A 1207 -4.46 -3.70 26.57
CA ASN A 1207 -4.02 -2.77 27.60
C ASN A 1207 -5.15 -2.58 28.63
N SER A 1208 -4.86 -1.81 29.68
CA SER A 1208 -5.83 -1.53 30.75
C SER A 1208 -7.12 -0.85 30.27
N THR A 1209 -7.16 -0.29 29.07
CA THR A 1209 -8.36 0.32 28.45
C THR A 1209 -9.13 -0.62 27.53
N GLY A 1210 -8.75 -1.91 27.46
CA GLY A 1210 -9.38 -2.88 26.57
C GLY A 1210 -8.94 -2.79 25.11
N LYS A 1211 -7.97 -1.93 24.80
CA LYS A 1211 -7.42 -1.78 23.45
C LYS A 1211 -6.40 -2.87 23.16
N LEU A 1212 -6.49 -3.46 21.97
CA LEU A 1212 -5.62 -4.54 21.51
C LEU A 1212 -4.14 -4.14 21.54
N LEU A 1213 -3.31 -4.96 22.19
CA LEU A 1213 -1.86 -4.83 22.21
C LEU A 1213 -1.24 -5.67 21.09
N ARG A 1214 -1.47 -5.26 19.84
CA ARG A 1214 -0.99 -5.96 18.64
C ARG A 1214 0.53 -6.20 18.62
N ARG A 1215 1.32 -5.34 19.28
CA ARG A 1215 2.76 -5.54 19.45
C ARG A 1215 3.09 -6.77 20.28
N GLN A 1216 2.37 -7.02 21.37
CA GLN A 1216 2.57 -8.21 22.20
C GLN A 1216 2.16 -9.49 21.46
N LEU A 1217 1.09 -9.43 20.66
CA LEU A 1217 0.73 -10.54 19.76
C LEU A 1217 1.84 -10.83 18.75
N LYS A 1218 2.49 -9.80 18.20
CA LYS A 1218 3.69 -9.99 17.36
C LYS A 1218 4.82 -10.61 18.18
N GLU A 1219 5.21 -10.04 19.31
CA GLU A 1219 6.32 -10.55 20.16
C GLU A 1219 6.13 -12.01 20.65
N LEU A 1220 4.89 -12.42 20.92
CA LEU A 1220 4.59 -13.77 21.43
C LEU A 1220 4.50 -14.84 20.33
N TYR A 1221 4.17 -14.46 19.09
CA TYR A 1221 3.73 -15.40 18.05
C TYR A 1221 4.34 -15.16 16.66
N CYS A 1222 5.26 -14.20 16.53
CA CYS A 1222 5.98 -13.84 15.30
C CYS A 1222 7.45 -13.61 15.63
#